data_AF-A0A7S3PWG2-F1
#
_entry.id   AF-A0A7S3PWG2-F1
#
_cell.length_a   1.000
_cell.length_b   1.000
_cell.length_c   1.000
_cell.angle_alpha   90.00
_cell.angle_beta   90.00
_cell.angle_gamma   90.00
#
_symmetry.space_group_name_H-M   'P 1'
#
loop_
_entity.id
_entity.type
_entity.pdbx_description
1 polymer ?
#
loop_
_entity_poly.entity_id
_entity_poly.type
_entity_poly.pdbx_seq_one_letter_code
_entity_poly.pdbx_strand_id
1 'polypeptide(L)'
;KKEMREIVSILLILFVSKATALTQVISSFPYPKSSLIDRGLELKAELHDTIGNAQNDYLEFELTETFRYDDGNGGKNAQIPGILLALVGLVGPCQYQGALIRNYDENDNDNVIQATVNYNKSESQEVNTDLLAAVFHKLFLQFLEIEDEIESANFSSTDNIENEMGRSAARIRFASPSFENIDSSSEVSTFLQNAGIILGTETASKGIRDDLVGIDLSKFTPFLHRYAFHHRGTDQGRTALSIIEKLSARRVPFSFRDHKKNCATINDNIGNGRNVISHEEKILPSRVVTEVMEVMDVIKERQWLSTNPDSVDGLPSLHLNLITDGSPLFAQESTPSQSTLQSDNVTFEDCIVKMTSLLKPHLNDKLLKRVRQLTNSSTVKISDVFIRSYGALELGSSNDEIDTRYGLSSHYDITSFATCVMALDESASSGKSGLFTIPTSSIGEVSNHSALRKFFSLNKGDGVVHSYDVLHGVDVDPRLNTSRTSLVVWFIDHDNKNNNMETETTEDIVEVNQSWLLHTGPGDDIGQFILALASESGFESDGGEMKLKNACDQFDLNVSSGSKGNAFALTRLGQLCDDDMLSNDYYLRIDSFLRKLNPHNPFLPKKIGEHGNANISNGEGTFECKKLAKALWYDASMRGNRISQVSLADELMLEYMTAASSDDAPYCRVDMLLMASTLFKLALNQGYRSAEDSLRRLMDVESRRLASLGVEIPSDEFFDYPVVQTILT
;
A
#
# COMPACT_ATOMS: atom_id res chain seq x y z
N LYS A 1 -1.28 -23.41 -7.45
CA LYS A 1 -1.43 -22.28 -6.48
C LYS A 1 -1.30 -22.69 -5.01
N LYS A 2 -2.10 -23.63 -4.48
CA LYS A 2 -2.00 -24.10 -3.08
C LYS A 2 -0.62 -24.72 -2.76
N GLU A 3 -0.10 -25.59 -3.62
CA GLU A 3 1.23 -26.21 -3.44
C GLU A 3 2.39 -25.21 -3.53
N MET A 4 2.29 -24.20 -4.40
CA MET A 4 3.27 -23.10 -4.44
C MET A 4 3.27 -22.29 -3.13
N ARG A 5 2.12 -22.12 -2.48
CA ARG A 5 2.02 -21.48 -1.16
C ARG A 5 2.67 -22.32 -0.08
N GLU A 6 2.52 -23.64 -0.15
CA GLU A 6 3.18 -24.55 0.78
C GLU A 6 4.69 -24.50 0.57
N ILE A 7 5.18 -24.55 -0.68
CA ILE A 7 6.60 -24.43 -1.02
C ILE A 7 7.17 -23.08 -0.59
N VAL A 8 6.50 -21.96 -0.85
CA VAL A 8 6.99 -20.62 -0.47
C VAL A 8 6.91 -20.37 1.04
N SER A 9 5.86 -20.85 1.71
CA SER A 9 5.80 -20.83 3.18
C SER A 9 6.94 -21.68 3.75
N ILE A 10 7.20 -22.85 3.15
CA ILE A 10 8.33 -23.72 3.50
C ILE A 10 9.65 -22.99 3.22
N LEU A 11 9.83 -22.28 2.11
CA LEU A 11 11.05 -21.53 1.77
C LEU A 11 11.29 -20.32 2.70
N LEU A 12 10.24 -19.60 3.07
CA LEU A 12 10.28 -18.51 4.06
C LEU A 12 10.60 -19.04 5.47
N ILE A 13 9.98 -20.16 5.86
CA ILE A 13 10.26 -20.85 7.12
C ILE A 13 11.70 -21.41 7.12
N LEU A 14 12.15 -22.01 6.01
CA LEU A 14 13.51 -22.52 5.79
C LEU A 14 14.53 -21.37 5.84
N PHE A 15 14.22 -20.22 5.27
CA PHE A 15 15.09 -19.03 5.28
C PHE A 15 15.27 -18.47 6.70
N VAL A 16 14.16 -18.26 7.41
CA VAL A 16 14.17 -17.77 8.80
C VAL A 16 14.92 -18.76 9.69
N SER A 17 14.70 -20.06 9.51
CA SER A 17 15.38 -21.10 10.29
C SER A 17 16.89 -21.19 10.06
N LYS A 18 17.38 -20.92 8.83
CA LYS A 18 18.82 -20.88 8.54
C LYS A 18 19.48 -19.67 9.17
N ALA A 19 18.78 -18.53 9.22
CA ALA A 19 19.25 -17.36 9.94
C ALA A 19 19.39 -17.64 11.45
N THR A 20 18.46 -18.38 12.05
CA THR A 20 18.51 -18.77 13.49
C THR A 20 19.54 -19.87 13.77
N ALA A 21 19.66 -20.87 12.89
CA ALA A 21 20.65 -21.94 13.00
C ALA A 21 22.08 -21.41 12.89
N LEU A 22 22.32 -20.41 12.04
CA LEU A 22 23.61 -19.71 11.95
C LEU A 22 23.96 -18.99 13.26
N THR A 23 22.97 -18.51 14.02
CA THR A 23 23.20 -17.88 15.34
C THR A 23 23.47 -18.90 16.44
N GLN A 24 22.86 -20.10 16.39
CA GLN A 24 23.03 -21.16 17.40
C GLN A 24 24.32 -21.97 17.24
N VAL A 25 24.80 -22.20 16.02
CA VAL A 25 26.07 -22.90 15.75
C VAL A 25 27.27 -22.11 16.32
N ILE A 26 27.13 -20.80 16.53
CA ILE A 26 28.17 -19.92 17.06
C ILE A 26 28.28 -19.98 18.60
N SER A 27 27.26 -20.48 19.31
CA SER A 27 27.13 -20.40 20.78
C SER A 27 27.25 -21.72 21.53
N SER A 28 27.39 -22.88 20.87
CA SER A 28 27.34 -24.17 21.57
C SER A 28 28.32 -25.21 21.02
N PHE A 29 29.54 -25.27 21.58
CA PHE A 29 30.41 -26.46 21.52
C PHE A 29 31.21 -26.67 22.82
N PRO A 30 31.13 -27.88 23.40
CA PRO A 30 32.32 -28.64 23.77
C PRO A 30 32.30 -30.08 23.19
N TYR A 31 33.49 -30.58 22.80
CA TYR A 31 33.85 -31.86 22.15
C TYR A 31 33.58 -33.16 23.00
N PRO A 32 33.78 -34.42 22.51
CA PRO A 32 33.34 -35.06 21.23
C PRO A 32 33.03 -36.60 21.26
N LYS A 33 32.75 -37.16 20.05
CA LYS A 33 32.73 -38.58 19.54
C LYS A 33 31.38 -39.35 19.69
N SER A 34 30.85 -40.12 18.73
CA SER A 34 31.35 -40.77 17.49
C SER A 34 30.22 -41.29 16.57
N SER A 35 30.50 -41.32 15.25
CA SER A 35 30.05 -42.24 14.17
C SER A 35 28.56 -42.55 13.90
N LEU A 36 28.08 -42.17 12.70
CA LEU A 36 27.45 -43.06 11.71
C LEU A 36 27.25 -42.33 10.38
N ILE A 37 27.73 -42.93 9.30
CA ILE A 37 27.54 -42.49 7.90
C ILE A 37 26.27 -43.15 7.38
N ASP A 38 25.33 -42.34 6.89
CA ASP A 38 24.63 -42.65 5.65
C ASP A 38 24.15 -41.35 4.99
N ARG A 39 24.58 -41.15 3.72
CA ARG A 39 24.29 -40.02 2.80
C ARG A 39 23.95 -38.67 3.46
N GLY A 40 24.94 -37.79 3.60
CA GLY A 40 24.73 -36.42 4.03
C GLY A 40 25.85 -35.49 3.58
N LEU A 41 25.50 -34.21 3.42
CA LEU A 41 26.46 -33.10 3.44
C LEU A 41 27.23 -33.20 4.77
N GLU A 42 28.54 -33.41 4.73
CA GLU A 42 29.35 -33.49 5.94
C GLU A 42 30.01 -32.13 6.19
N LEU A 43 29.64 -31.47 7.29
CA LEU A 43 30.26 -30.23 7.74
C LEU A 43 31.19 -30.59 8.90
N LYS A 44 32.51 -30.48 8.69
CA LYS A 44 33.50 -30.66 9.74
C LYS A 44 34.03 -29.31 10.19
N ALA A 45 34.01 -29.09 11.50
CA ALA A 45 34.66 -27.98 12.16
C ALA A 45 35.74 -28.56 13.07
N GLU A 46 37.00 -28.23 12.82
CA GLU A 46 38.12 -28.58 13.69
C GLU A 46 38.74 -27.30 14.25
N LEU A 47 38.86 -27.25 15.58
CA LEU A 47 39.58 -26.20 16.27
C LEU A 47 41.06 -26.60 16.34
N HIS A 48 41.93 -25.85 15.67
CA HIS A 48 43.37 -26.08 15.71
C HIS A 48 44.05 -25.13 16.70
N ASP A 49 44.50 -25.68 17.84
CA ASP A 49 45.49 -25.02 18.69
C ASP A 49 46.86 -25.07 18.00
N THR A 50 47.33 -23.93 17.49
CA THR A 50 48.74 -23.82 17.07
C THR A 50 49.59 -23.42 18.26
N ILE A 51 50.49 -24.33 18.65
CA ILE A 51 51.57 -24.04 19.60
C ILE A 51 52.57 -23.10 18.91
N GLY A 52 52.48 -21.78 19.18
CA GLY A 52 53.50 -20.81 18.78
C GLY A 52 53.07 -19.32 18.72
N ASN A 53 53.21 -18.60 19.83
CA ASN A 53 53.40 -17.14 19.99
C ASN A 53 52.62 -16.11 19.14
N ALA A 54 51.39 -16.40 18.70
CA ALA A 54 50.37 -15.38 18.46
C ALA A 54 48.98 -15.98 18.70
N GLN A 55 48.25 -15.47 19.71
CA GLN A 55 46.86 -15.86 19.95
C GLN A 55 45.96 -15.24 18.87
N ASN A 56 45.62 -16.03 17.87
CA ASN A 56 44.45 -15.81 17.03
C ASN A 56 43.71 -17.14 16.99
N ASP A 57 42.62 -17.27 17.75
CA ASP A 57 41.70 -18.38 17.62
C ASP A 57 40.96 -18.20 16.29
N TYR A 58 41.19 -19.09 15.32
CA TYR A 58 40.44 -19.10 14.07
C TYR A 58 39.57 -20.36 13.98
N LEU A 59 38.33 -20.18 13.52
CA LEU A 59 37.46 -21.30 13.14
C LEU A 59 37.65 -21.58 11.65
N GLU A 60 38.11 -22.77 11.32
CA GLU A 60 38.18 -23.26 9.95
C GLU A 60 36.92 -24.07 9.66
N PHE A 61 36.16 -23.66 8.64
CA PHE A 61 34.99 -24.40 8.15
C PHE A 61 35.39 -25.18 6.90
N GLU A 62 35.34 -26.50 6.97
CA GLU A 62 35.51 -27.36 5.80
C GLU A 62 34.13 -27.70 5.23
N LEU A 63 33.88 -27.23 4.00
CA LEU A 63 32.65 -27.50 3.27
C LEU A 63 33.01 -28.35 2.04
N THR A 64 32.83 -29.66 2.18
CA THR A 64 33.20 -30.63 1.15
C THR A 64 31.96 -31.10 0.42
N GLU A 65 31.80 -30.69 -0.84
CA GLU A 65 30.72 -31.17 -1.71
C GLU A 65 31.29 -32.23 -2.67
N THR A 66 30.92 -33.50 -2.45
CA THR A 66 31.40 -34.60 -3.30
C THR A 66 30.39 -34.88 -4.41
N PHE A 67 30.74 -34.56 -5.65
CA PHE A 67 29.94 -34.95 -6.82
C PHE A 67 30.50 -36.24 -7.42
N ARG A 68 29.70 -37.31 -7.45
CA ARG A 68 29.99 -38.48 -8.30
C ARG A 68 29.38 -38.26 -9.67
N TYR A 69 30.23 -38.05 -10.67
CA TYR A 69 29.84 -38.16 -12.08
C TYR A 69 30.08 -39.59 -12.55
N ASP A 70 29.02 -40.30 -12.94
CA ASP A 70 29.16 -41.57 -13.65
C ASP A 70 29.14 -41.27 -15.15
N ASP A 71 30.30 -40.88 -15.69
CA ASP A 71 30.43 -40.47 -17.08
C ASP A 71 30.70 -41.70 -17.97
N GLY A 72 29.65 -42.51 -18.12
CA GLY A 72 29.59 -43.61 -19.09
C GLY A 72 29.41 -43.13 -20.53
N ASN A 73 30.12 -42.09 -20.97
CA ASN A 73 30.53 -41.84 -22.36
C ASN A 73 31.25 -40.50 -22.45
N GLY A 74 32.52 -40.56 -22.83
CA GLY A 74 33.44 -39.43 -22.78
C GLY A 74 32.99 -38.18 -23.57
N GLY A 75 33.24 -37.04 -22.93
CA GLY A 75 33.70 -35.83 -23.59
C GLY A 75 32.65 -34.76 -23.83
N LYS A 76 32.27 -34.02 -22.79
CA LYS A 76 31.94 -32.58 -22.86
C LYS A 76 32.31 -31.87 -21.56
N ASN A 77 32.93 -30.70 -21.68
CA ASN A 77 33.29 -29.79 -20.59
C ASN A 77 32.11 -29.58 -19.62
N ALA A 78 32.27 -30.01 -18.37
CA ALA A 78 31.32 -29.73 -17.31
C ALA A 78 31.41 -28.25 -16.91
N GLN A 79 30.29 -27.52 -17.05
CA GLN A 79 30.10 -26.22 -16.42
C GLN A 79 29.93 -26.43 -14.91
N ILE A 80 30.78 -25.78 -14.13
CA ILE A 80 30.69 -25.72 -12.66
C ILE A 80 29.34 -25.05 -12.28
N PRO A 81 28.52 -25.63 -11.38
CA PRO A 81 27.26 -25.01 -10.97
C PRO A 81 27.50 -23.72 -10.17
N GLY A 82 26.83 -22.62 -10.55
CA GLY A 82 26.98 -21.27 -9.98
C GLY A 82 26.49 -21.06 -8.54
N ILE A 83 26.26 -22.12 -7.76
CA ILE A 83 25.72 -22.03 -6.39
C ILE A 83 26.79 -21.53 -5.40
N LEU A 84 28.06 -21.91 -5.59
CA LEU A 84 29.15 -21.50 -4.71
C LEU A 84 29.48 -20.00 -4.85
N LEU A 85 29.37 -19.45 -6.07
CA LEU A 85 29.57 -18.02 -6.34
C LEU A 85 28.43 -17.14 -5.78
N ALA A 86 27.20 -17.66 -5.74
CA ALA A 86 26.05 -16.94 -5.18
C ALA A 86 26.16 -16.76 -3.66
N LEU A 87 26.74 -17.72 -2.95
CA LEU A 87 26.95 -17.65 -1.50
C LEU A 87 28.09 -16.71 -1.11
N VAL A 88 29.17 -16.68 -1.90
CA VAL A 88 30.30 -15.74 -1.69
C VAL A 88 29.89 -14.30 -2.01
N GLY A 89 28.98 -14.07 -2.96
CA GLY A 89 28.46 -12.73 -3.30
C GLY A 89 27.41 -12.16 -2.32
N LEU A 90 26.82 -12.99 -1.45
CA LEU A 90 25.82 -12.57 -0.45
C LEU A 90 26.44 -11.97 0.82
N VAL A 91 27.74 -12.18 1.04
CA VAL A 91 28.50 -11.61 2.15
C VAL A 91 29.28 -10.44 1.58
N GLY A 92 28.80 -9.21 1.81
CA GLY A 92 29.47 -7.97 1.40
C GLY A 92 30.88 -7.82 2.01
N PRO A 93 31.56 -6.66 1.83
CA PRO A 93 33.00 -6.53 2.06
C PRO A 93 33.34 -6.46 3.57
N CYS A 94 33.16 -7.57 4.27
CA CYS A 94 33.86 -7.87 5.51
C CYS A 94 35.15 -8.58 5.12
N GLN A 95 36.29 -8.11 5.66
CA GLN A 95 37.66 -8.42 5.22
C GLN A 95 37.86 -9.83 4.65
N TYR A 96 37.73 -9.93 3.33
CA TYR A 96 38.00 -11.13 2.57
C TYR A 96 39.51 -11.25 2.38
N GLN A 97 40.15 -12.22 3.05
CA GLN A 97 41.60 -12.46 2.91
C GLN A 97 41.98 -13.49 1.82
N GLY A 98 41.03 -13.88 0.96
CA GLY A 98 41.29 -14.68 -0.24
C GLY A 98 40.69 -16.09 -0.20
N ALA A 99 40.39 -16.63 -1.38
CA ALA A 99 40.06 -18.04 -1.58
C ALA A 99 41.26 -18.76 -2.19
N LEU A 100 41.66 -19.89 -1.60
CA LEU A 100 42.67 -20.77 -2.18
C LEU A 100 41.96 -21.96 -2.81
N ILE A 101 41.97 -22.04 -4.15
CA ILE A 101 41.48 -23.21 -4.88
C ILE A 101 42.68 -24.14 -5.08
N ARG A 102 42.64 -25.35 -4.50
CA ARG A 102 43.61 -26.41 -4.80
C ARG A 102 42.91 -27.57 -5.49
N ASN A 103 43.42 -27.94 -6.67
CA ASN A 103 43.14 -29.25 -7.27
C ASN A 103 44.16 -30.24 -6.70
N TYR A 104 43.68 -31.30 -6.05
CA TYR A 104 44.48 -32.46 -5.75
C TYR A 104 44.19 -33.52 -6.81
N ASP A 105 45.22 -33.90 -7.56
CA ASP A 105 45.18 -35.02 -8.49
C ASP A 105 46.17 -36.06 -7.99
N GLU A 106 45.72 -36.89 -7.04
CA GLU A 106 46.45 -38.09 -6.65
C GLU A 106 45.48 -39.27 -6.52
N ASN A 107 45.37 -40.00 -7.64
CA ASN A 107 45.00 -41.42 -7.72
C ASN A 107 43.72 -41.86 -6.98
N ASP A 108 42.56 -41.37 -7.40
CA ASP A 108 41.35 -42.16 -7.68
C ASP A 108 40.26 -41.19 -8.19
N ASN A 109 39.34 -41.69 -9.01
CA ASN A 109 38.40 -40.98 -9.92
C ASN A 109 37.41 -39.93 -9.34
N ASP A 110 37.72 -39.20 -8.28
CA ASP A 110 36.85 -38.18 -7.69
C ASP A 110 37.48 -36.77 -7.78
N ASN A 111 36.95 -35.91 -8.67
CA ASN A 111 37.29 -34.49 -8.71
C ASN A 111 36.62 -33.77 -7.53
N VAL A 112 37.39 -33.49 -6.48
CA VAL A 112 36.92 -32.71 -5.31
C VAL A 112 37.38 -31.26 -5.45
N ILE A 113 36.43 -30.32 -5.48
CA ILE A 113 36.71 -28.88 -5.42
C ILE A 113 36.55 -28.43 -3.97
N GLN A 114 37.64 -27.96 -3.36
CA GLN A 114 37.65 -27.46 -1.98
C GLN A 114 37.64 -25.92 -1.97
N ALA A 115 36.74 -25.32 -1.19
CA ALA A 115 36.69 -23.88 -0.97
C ALA A 115 36.64 -23.58 0.54
N THR A 116 37.65 -22.88 1.03
CA THR A 116 37.78 -22.50 2.45
C THR A 116 37.40 -21.02 2.63
N VAL A 117 36.51 -20.72 3.56
CA VAL A 117 36.12 -19.34 3.92
C VAL A 117 36.47 -19.10 5.39
N ASN A 118 37.40 -18.17 5.64
CA ASN A 118 37.86 -17.85 6.99
C ASN A 118 37.05 -16.68 7.58
N TYR A 119 36.58 -16.85 8.83
CA TYR A 119 35.84 -15.82 9.56
C TYR A 119 36.52 -15.54 10.90
N ASN A 120 36.89 -14.28 11.17
CA ASN A 120 37.41 -13.87 12.47
C ASN A 120 36.26 -13.44 13.38
N LYS A 121 36.15 -14.10 14.54
CA LYS A 121 35.13 -13.83 15.55
C LYS A 121 35.63 -12.69 16.46
N SER A 122 35.25 -11.45 16.18
CA SER A 122 35.37 -10.35 17.15
C SER A 122 34.04 -10.12 17.88
N GLU A 123 34.16 -9.69 19.14
CA GLU A 123 33.15 -9.62 20.21
C GLU A 123 31.71 -9.24 19.82
N SER A 124 30.75 -9.97 20.41
CA SER A 124 29.29 -9.76 20.42
C SER A 124 28.67 -9.17 19.14
N GLN A 125 28.55 -10.00 18.08
CA GLN A 125 27.71 -9.66 16.94
C GLN A 125 26.23 -9.73 17.34
N GLU A 126 25.66 -8.57 17.69
CA GLU A 126 24.22 -8.34 17.54
C GLU A 126 23.82 -8.81 16.13
N VAL A 127 22.69 -9.51 16.03
CA VAL A 127 22.16 -9.93 14.74
C VAL A 127 21.95 -8.67 13.91
N ASN A 128 22.69 -8.54 12.80
CA ASN A 128 22.56 -7.40 11.91
C ASN A 128 21.19 -7.49 11.19
N THR A 129 20.19 -6.84 11.78
CA THR A 129 18.81 -6.82 11.30
C THR A 129 18.71 -6.27 9.88
N ASP A 130 19.61 -5.37 9.49
CA ASP A 130 19.63 -4.79 8.15
C ASP A 130 20.09 -5.80 7.10
N LEU A 131 21.08 -6.64 7.44
CA LEU A 131 21.51 -7.74 6.57
C LEU A 131 20.39 -8.76 6.40
N LEU A 132 19.71 -9.13 7.50
CA LEU A 132 18.58 -10.05 7.44
C LEU A 132 17.44 -9.50 6.57
N ALA A 133 17.08 -8.22 6.76
CA ALA A 133 16.08 -7.54 5.95
C ALA A 133 16.48 -7.49 4.47
N ALA A 134 17.74 -7.17 4.15
CA ALA A 134 18.23 -7.12 2.78
C ALA A 134 18.11 -8.47 2.07
N VAL A 135 18.51 -9.56 2.72
CA VAL A 135 18.40 -10.89 2.13
C VAL A 135 16.93 -11.31 1.98
N PHE A 136 16.10 -11.05 2.98
CA PHE A 136 14.65 -11.29 2.89
C PHE A 136 14.03 -10.52 1.73
N HIS A 137 14.34 -9.22 1.58
CA HIS A 137 13.84 -8.37 0.50
C HIS A 137 14.20 -8.91 -0.87
N LYS A 138 15.46 -9.32 -1.09
CA LYS A 138 15.88 -9.91 -2.38
C LYS A 138 15.09 -11.17 -2.73
N LEU A 139 14.91 -12.08 -1.76
CA LEU A 139 14.12 -13.29 -1.97
C LEU A 139 12.64 -12.99 -2.21
N PHE A 140 12.11 -12.01 -1.47
CA PHE A 140 10.72 -11.61 -1.61
C PHE A 140 10.44 -10.94 -2.96
N LEU A 141 11.37 -10.12 -3.45
CA LEU A 141 11.29 -9.52 -4.78
C LEU A 141 11.26 -10.59 -5.87
N GLN A 142 12.14 -11.58 -5.81
CA GLN A 142 12.12 -12.71 -6.75
C GLN A 142 10.80 -13.48 -6.73
N PHE A 143 10.20 -13.66 -5.54
CA PHE A 143 8.87 -14.25 -5.43
C PHE A 143 7.80 -13.40 -6.13
N LEU A 144 7.83 -12.09 -5.94
CA LEU A 144 6.88 -11.18 -6.58
C LEU A 144 7.04 -11.12 -8.10
N GLU A 145 8.28 -11.20 -8.59
CA GLU A 145 8.57 -11.29 -10.03
C GLU A 145 7.97 -12.57 -10.64
N ILE A 146 8.11 -13.70 -9.96
CA ILE A 146 7.52 -14.97 -10.40
C ILE A 146 6.00 -14.92 -10.34
N GLU A 147 5.41 -14.29 -9.31
CA GLU A 147 3.96 -14.07 -9.23
C GLU A 147 3.47 -13.25 -10.43
N ASP A 148 4.14 -12.13 -10.75
CA ASP A 148 3.83 -11.24 -11.86
C ASP A 148 3.98 -11.91 -13.23
N GLU A 149 5.03 -12.71 -13.44
CA GLU A 149 5.20 -13.54 -14.65
C GLU A 149 4.02 -14.52 -14.83
N ILE A 150 3.57 -15.15 -13.73
CA ILE A 150 2.44 -16.07 -13.77
C ILE A 150 1.11 -15.34 -14.04
N GLU A 151 0.94 -14.13 -13.50
CA GLU A 151 -0.26 -13.33 -13.73
C GLU A 151 -0.35 -12.76 -15.14
N SER A 152 0.78 -12.33 -15.71
CA SER A 152 0.88 -11.74 -17.05
C SER A 152 0.79 -12.77 -18.16
N ALA A 153 1.24 -14.00 -17.91
CA ALA A 153 0.98 -15.12 -18.80
C ALA A 153 -0.51 -15.47 -18.75
N ASN A 154 -1.29 -14.94 -19.71
CA ASN A 154 -2.69 -15.29 -19.96
C ASN A 154 -2.82 -16.78 -20.35
N PHE A 155 -2.61 -17.69 -19.38
CA PHE A 155 -2.65 -19.12 -19.62
C PHE A 155 -4.08 -19.54 -19.94
N SER A 156 -4.32 -19.90 -21.20
CA SER A 156 -5.60 -20.43 -21.67
C SER A 156 -5.81 -21.91 -21.30
N SER A 157 -4.78 -22.60 -20.79
CA SER A 157 -4.85 -24.00 -20.35
C SER A 157 -4.04 -24.25 -19.07
N THR A 158 -4.52 -25.19 -18.25
CA THR A 158 -3.90 -25.62 -16.98
C THR A 158 -2.54 -26.29 -17.17
N ASP A 159 -2.31 -26.98 -18.29
CA ASP A 159 -1.07 -27.75 -18.54
C ASP A 159 0.14 -26.84 -18.80
N ASN A 160 -0.09 -25.65 -19.35
CA ASN A 160 0.97 -24.66 -19.54
C ASN A 160 1.37 -24.00 -18.22
N ILE A 161 0.42 -23.87 -17.28
CA ILE A 161 0.69 -23.36 -15.94
C ILE A 161 1.62 -24.32 -15.20
N GLU A 162 1.34 -25.63 -15.23
CA GLU A 162 2.17 -26.63 -14.53
C GLU A 162 3.60 -26.72 -15.08
N ASN A 163 3.78 -26.64 -16.40
CA ASN A 163 5.12 -26.66 -17.01
C ASN A 163 5.95 -25.41 -16.69
N GLU A 164 5.34 -24.22 -16.78
CA GLU A 164 6.06 -22.98 -16.48
C GLU A 164 6.27 -22.81 -14.97
N MET A 165 5.31 -23.26 -14.14
CA MET A 165 5.50 -23.40 -12.70
C MET A 165 6.60 -24.40 -12.36
N GLY A 166 6.73 -25.51 -13.09
CA GLY A 166 7.81 -26.48 -12.90
C GLY A 166 9.19 -25.88 -13.20
N ARG A 167 9.27 -25.00 -14.22
CA ARG A 167 10.50 -24.25 -14.55
C ARG A 167 10.83 -23.19 -13.51
N SER A 168 9.84 -22.41 -13.07
CA SER A 168 10.03 -21.39 -12.03
C SER A 168 10.36 -22.03 -10.67
N ALA A 169 9.69 -23.12 -10.28
CA ALA A 169 10.03 -23.87 -9.06
C ALA A 169 11.40 -24.55 -9.15
N ALA A 170 11.84 -24.99 -10.33
CA ALA A 170 13.20 -25.49 -10.54
C ALA A 170 14.28 -24.41 -10.37
N ARG A 171 13.96 -23.13 -10.64
CA ARG A 171 14.84 -21.99 -10.34
C ARG A 171 14.95 -21.69 -8.84
N ILE A 172 13.96 -22.08 -8.02
CA ILE A 172 13.92 -21.87 -6.56
C ILE A 172 14.18 -23.16 -5.76
N ARG A 173 15.06 -24.06 -6.21
CA ARG A 173 15.40 -25.27 -5.43
C ARG A 173 16.42 -24.94 -4.33
N PHE A 174 15.94 -24.79 -3.11
CA PHE A 174 16.76 -24.91 -1.89
C PHE A 174 16.57 -26.30 -1.27
N ALA A 175 17.67 -26.91 -0.82
CA ALA A 175 17.66 -28.19 -0.10
C ALA A 175 16.89 -28.06 1.22
N SER A 176 15.96 -28.98 1.47
CA SER A 176 15.07 -29.02 2.65
C SER A 176 15.66 -29.91 3.75
N PRO A 177 15.78 -29.42 5.00
CA PRO A 177 15.82 -30.25 6.19
C PRO A 177 14.54 -30.11 7.03
N SER A 178 14.28 -31.12 7.86
CA SER A 178 13.15 -31.21 8.81
C SER A 178 13.42 -30.44 10.11
N PHE A 179 12.38 -29.79 10.65
CA PHE A 179 12.44 -28.91 11.82
C PHE A 179 11.80 -29.55 13.06
N GLU A 180 12.61 -29.91 14.05
CA GLU A 180 12.12 -30.19 15.41
C GLU A 180 12.74 -29.30 16.51
N ASN A 181 13.70 -28.41 16.21
CA ASN A 181 14.39 -27.63 17.26
C ASN A 181 14.80 -26.21 16.82
N ILE A 182 13.85 -25.32 16.52
CA ILE A 182 14.16 -23.87 16.53
C ILE A 182 13.88 -23.37 17.94
N ASP A 183 14.93 -23.23 18.73
CA ASP A 183 14.83 -22.52 20.01
C ASP A 183 14.68 -21.03 19.70
N SER A 184 13.63 -20.43 20.25
CA SER A 184 13.24 -19.04 20.07
C SER A 184 14.33 -18.07 20.52
N SER A 185 15.19 -17.59 19.61
CA SER A 185 15.88 -16.31 19.86
C SER A 185 14.83 -15.20 19.75
N SER A 186 14.48 -14.60 20.90
CA SER A 186 13.33 -13.69 21.02
C SER A 186 13.43 -12.46 20.11
N GLU A 187 14.64 -11.98 19.81
CA GLU A 187 14.87 -10.71 19.11
C GLU A 187 14.56 -10.77 17.62
N VAL A 188 15.04 -11.79 16.90
CA VAL A 188 14.79 -11.91 15.44
C VAL A 188 13.32 -12.17 15.16
N SER A 189 12.69 -13.04 15.97
CA SER A 189 11.25 -13.29 15.86
C SER A 189 10.44 -12.01 16.13
N THR A 190 10.83 -11.24 17.15
CA THR A 190 10.20 -9.95 17.47
C THR A 190 10.39 -8.95 16.33
N PHE A 191 11.59 -8.83 15.77
CA PHE A 191 11.87 -7.95 14.63
C PHE A 191 10.99 -8.31 13.43
N LEU A 192 10.95 -9.59 13.04
CA LEU A 192 10.15 -10.05 11.91
C LEU A 192 8.65 -9.84 12.16
N GLN A 193 8.15 -10.12 13.36
CA GLN A 193 6.75 -9.84 13.73
C GLN A 193 6.43 -8.34 13.70
N ASN A 194 7.34 -7.49 14.16
CA ASN A 194 7.19 -6.03 14.11
C ASN A 194 7.21 -5.51 12.67
N ALA A 195 7.99 -6.13 11.78
CA ALA A 195 7.95 -5.88 10.35
C ALA A 195 6.68 -6.46 9.67
N GLY A 196 5.83 -7.20 10.38
CA GLY A 196 4.62 -7.82 9.82
C GLY A 196 4.84 -9.21 9.21
N ILE A 197 6.02 -9.80 9.36
CA ILE A 197 6.34 -11.15 8.89
C ILE A 197 5.90 -12.15 9.96
N ILE A 198 4.84 -12.91 9.67
CA ILE A 198 4.22 -13.82 10.63
C ILE A 198 4.94 -15.19 10.57
N LEU A 199 5.69 -15.52 11.63
CA LEU A 199 6.36 -16.81 11.78
C LEU A 199 5.47 -17.79 12.54
N GLY A 200 4.96 -18.84 11.88
CA GLY A 200 4.28 -19.95 12.56
C GLY A 200 3.08 -20.55 11.83
N THR A 201 2.77 -21.80 12.19
CA THR A 201 1.63 -22.59 11.67
C THR A 201 0.33 -22.33 12.44
N GLU A 202 0.39 -21.92 13.71
CA GLU A 202 -0.82 -21.73 14.54
C GLU A 202 -1.65 -20.50 14.11
N THR A 203 -1.00 -19.44 13.64
CA THR A 203 -1.67 -18.25 13.08
C THR A 203 -2.19 -18.46 11.66
N ALA A 204 -1.78 -19.53 10.95
CA ALA A 204 -2.37 -19.89 9.66
C ALA A 204 -3.88 -20.24 9.77
N SER A 205 -4.35 -20.52 10.99
CA SER A 205 -5.76 -20.81 11.31
C SER A 205 -6.60 -19.57 11.65
N LYS A 206 -5.98 -18.42 11.96
CA LYS A 206 -6.64 -17.22 12.51
C LYS A 206 -6.99 -16.12 11.49
N GLY A 207 -7.20 -16.47 10.21
CA GLY A 207 -7.87 -15.57 9.26
C GLY A 207 -7.06 -14.40 8.69
N ILE A 208 -5.74 -14.35 8.90
CA ILE A 208 -4.85 -13.26 8.39
C ILE A 208 -4.23 -13.63 7.01
N ARG A 209 -4.92 -14.42 6.17
CA ARG A 209 -4.33 -14.89 4.89
C ARG A 209 -5.12 -14.44 3.65
N ASP A 210 -5.63 -13.22 3.65
CA ASP A 210 -6.43 -12.72 2.53
C ASP A 210 -5.59 -12.45 1.26
N ASP A 211 -4.27 -12.23 1.35
CA ASP A 211 -3.40 -11.96 0.19
C ASP A 211 -2.38 -13.05 -0.16
N LEU A 212 -2.43 -14.18 0.56
CA LEU A 212 -1.61 -15.38 0.30
C LEU A 212 -0.11 -15.24 0.53
N VAL A 213 0.39 -14.03 0.78
CA VAL A 213 1.82 -13.76 0.98
C VAL A 213 2.27 -14.23 2.36
N GLY A 214 1.35 -14.22 3.34
CA GLY A 214 1.68 -14.54 4.72
C GLY A 214 2.41 -13.40 5.44
N ILE A 215 2.30 -12.18 4.90
CA ILE A 215 2.85 -10.95 5.47
C ILE A 215 1.67 -10.04 5.79
N ASP A 216 1.65 -9.48 7.00
CA ASP A 216 0.76 -8.38 7.34
C ASP A 216 1.23 -7.12 6.63
N LEU A 217 0.71 -6.88 5.42
CA LEU A 217 1.09 -5.73 4.61
C LEU A 217 0.84 -4.41 5.31
N SER A 218 -0.11 -4.33 6.25
CA SER A 218 -0.38 -3.08 6.98
C SER A 218 0.79 -2.66 7.89
N LYS A 219 1.60 -3.61 8.33
CA LYS A 219 2.86 -3.38 9.07
C LYS A 219 4.08 -3.34 8.16
N PHE A 220 4.08 -4.18 7.13
CA PHE A 220 5.23 -4.34 6.28
C PHE A 220 5.42 -3.16 5.32
N THR A 221 4.35 -2.54 4.82
CA THR A 221 4.51 -1.37 3.93
C THR A 221 5.10 -0.16 4.66
N PRO A 222 4.69 0.22 5.89
CA PRO A 222 5.41 1.26 6.62
C PRO A 222 6.88 0.91 6.91
N PHE A 223 7.16 -0.36 7.22
CA PHE A 223 8.54 -0.83 7.38
C PHE A 223 9.36 -0.62 6.10
N LEU A 224 8.86 -1.06 4.94
CA LEU A 224 9.53 -0.89 3.65
C LEU A 224 9.76 0.58 3.31
N HIS A 225 8.80 1.47 3.61
CA HIS A 225 8.95 2.91 3.37
C HIS A 225 10.08 3.50 4.19
N ARG A 226 10.12 3.18 5.49
CA ARG A 226 11.22 3.60 6.37
C ARG A 226 12.53 3.00 5.90
N TYR A 227 12.56 1.72 5.56
CA TYR A 227 13.77 1.04 5.10
C TYR A 227 14.31 1.67 3.81
N ALA A 228 13.45 1.91 2.81
CA ALA A 228 13.80 2.60 1.58
C ALA A 228 14.35 4.01 1.85
N PHE A 229 13.70 4.76 2.74
CA PHE A 229 14.13 6.11 3.11
C PHE A 229 15.48 6.12 3.84
N HIS A 230 15.68 5.23 4.82
CA HIS A 230 16.93 5.16 5.60
C HIS A 230 18.10 4.66 4.76
N HIS A 231 17.86 3.70 3.86
CA HIS A 231 18.87 3.13 2.96
C HIS A 231 18.83 3.74 1.55
N ARG A 232 18.33 4.97 1.42
CA ARG A 232 18.28 5.71 0.14
C ARG A 232 19.66 5.75 -0.53
N GLY A 233 19.68 5.60 -1.86
CA GLY A 233 20.92 5.57 -2.63
C GLY A 233 21.75 4.28 -2.54
N THR A 234 21.27 3.26 -1.83
CA THR A 234 21.91 1.93 -1.76
C THR A 234 21.08 0.87 -2.49
N ASP A 235 21.68 -0.32 -2.72
CA ASP A 235 20.96 -1.48 -3.27
C ASP A 235 19.79 -1.92 -2.39
N GLN A 236 19.94 -1.83 -1.06
CA GLN A 236 18.92 -2.17 -0.09
C GLN A 236 17.69 -1.27 -0.24
N GLY A 237 17.92 0.05 -0.35
CA GLY A 237 16.84 1.03 -0.55
C GLY A 237 16.12 0.82 -1.87
N ARG A 238 16.86 0.60 -2.97
CA ARG A 238 16.29 0.30 -4.29
C ARG A 238 15.48 -0.98 -4.32
N THR A 239 15.99 -2.05 -3.70
CA THR A 239 15.26 -3.32 -3.58
C THR A 239 13.93 -3.12 -2.86
N ALA A 240 13.91 -2.32 -1.77
CA ALA A 240 12.67 -2.00 -1.08
C ALA A 240 11.70 -1.18 -1.96
N LEU A 241 12.20 -0.22 -2.76
CA LEU A 241 11.38 0.51 -3.73
C LEU A 241 10.75 -0.43 -4.77
N SER A 242 11.51 -1.37 -5.32
CA SER A 242 11.00 -2.37 -6.28
C SER A 242 9.95 -3.30 -5.65
N ILE A 243 10.14 -3.70 -4.39
CA ILE A 243 9.11 -4.47 -3.66
C ILE A 243 7.83 -3.65 -3.50
N ILE A 244 7.93 -2.37 -3.13
CA ILE A 244 6.77 -1.47 -2.98
C ILE A 244 6.03 -1.32 -4.31
N GLU A 245 6.76 -1.16 -5.42
CA GLU A 245 6.18 -1.09 -6.76
C GLU A 245 5.39 -2.36 -7.08
N LYS A 246 6.02 -3.53 -6.96
CA LYS A 246 5.39 -4.83 -7.24
C LYS A 246 4.18 -5.05 -6.35
N LEU A 247 4.30 -4.81 -5.04
CA LEU A 247 3.18 -4.92 -4.10
C LEU A 247 2.03 -3.97 -4.45
N SER A 248 2.33 -2.76 -4.90
CA SER A 248 1.34 -1.75 -5.28
C SER A 248 0.61 -2.07 -6.58
N ALA A 249 1.28 -2.77 -7.49
CA ALA A 249 0.69 -3.24 -8.75
C ALA A 249 -0.23 -4.46 -8.54
N ARG A 250 -0.09 -5.20 -7.43
CA ARG A 250 -0.91 -6.39 -7.15
C ARG A 250 -2.39 -6.05 -7.05
N ARG A 251 -3.21 -6.91 -7.65
CA ARG A 251 -4.67 -6.81 -7.68
C ARG A 251 -5.28 -7.93 -6.84
N VAL A 252 -5.37 -7.72 -5.53
CA VAL A 252 -5.84 -8.74 -4.58
C VAL A 252 -7.37 -8.67 -4.43
N PRO A 253 -8.12 -9.75 -4.69
CA PRO A 253 -9.56 -9.76 -4.47
C PRO A 253 -9.93 -9.63 -2.98
N PHE A 254 -11.04 -8.97 -2.69
CA PHE A 254 -11.63 -8.87 -1.36
C PHE A 254 -12.40 -10.14 -0.99
N SER A 255 -12.19 -10.68 0.22
CA SER A 255 -12.93 -11.83 0.73
C SER A 255 -14.11 -11.41 1.61
N PHE A 256 -15.32 -11.36 1.04
CA PHE A 256 -16.55 -11.10 1.81
C PHE A 256 -16.79 -12.14 2.92
N ARG A 257 -16.33 -13.38 2.72
CA ARG A 257 -16.50 -14.45 3.70
C ARG A 257 -15.67 -14.19 4.95
N ASP A 258 -14.42 -13.76 4.78
CA ASP A 258 -13.51 -13.54 5.90
C ASP A 258 -13.84 -12.24 6.62
N HIS A 259 -14.26 -11.21 5.89
CA HIS A 259 -14.82 -10.00 6.48
C HIS A 259 -16.03 -10.30 7.39
N LYS A 260 -17.01 -11.09 6.94
CA LYS A 260 -18.18 -11.46 7.76
C LYS A 260 -17.81 -12.18 9.06
N LYS A 261 -16.79 -13.06 9.04
CA LYS A 261 -16.30 -13.74 10.26
C LYS A 261 -15.66 -12.76 11.23
N ASN A 262 -14.88 -11.81 10.71
CA ASN A 262 -14.19 -10.82 11.52
C ASN A 262 -15.19 -9.80 12.11
N CYS A 263 -16.19 -9.35 11.36
CA CYS A 263 -17.21 -8.45 11.89
C CYS A 263 -18.09 -9.10 12.98
N ALA A 264 -18.41 -10.40 12.85
CA ALA A 264 -19.19 -11.11 13.85
C ALA A 264 -18.50 -11.19 15.23
N THR A 265 -17.18 -11.04 15.29
CA THR A 265 -16.42 -11.04 16.56
C THR A 265 -16.25 -9.65 17.17
N ILE A 266 -16.41 -8.58 16.37
CA ILE A 266 -16.23 -7.18 16.80
C ILE A 266 -17.58 -6.54 17.19
N ASN A 267 -18.67 -6.91 16.50
CA ASN A 267 -19.99 -6.29 16.64
C ASN A 267 -20.73 -6.56 17.96
N ASP A 268 -20.22 -7.45 18.82
CA ASP A 268 -20.84 -7.70 20.13
C ASP A 268 -20.62 -6.54 21.13
N ASN A 269 -19.76 -5.54 20.84
CA ASN A 269 -19.44 -4.47 21.79
C ASN A 269 -19.60 -3.02 21.27
N ILE A 270 -19.83 -2.77 19.98
CA ILE A 270 -19.97 -1.39 19.43
C ILE A 270 -21.21 -1.34 18.53
N GLY A 271 -22.37 -1.09 19.14
CA GLY A 271 -23.69 -1.21 18.51
C GLY A 271 -24.10 -0.18 17.45
N ASN A 272 -23.17 0.44 16.69
CA ASN A 272 -23.47 1.64 15.89
C ASN A 272 -23.16 1.53 14.38
N GLY A 273 -23.41 0.39 13.72
CA GLY A 273 -23.51 0.34 12.25
C GLY A 273 -22.30 0.90 11.47
N ARG A 274 -21.09 0.79 12.02
CA ARG A 274 -19.83 1.29 11.44
C ARG A 274 -19.10 0.25 10.61
N ASN A 275 -18.27 0.72 9.68
CA ASN A 275 -17.43 -0.09 8.81
C ASN A 275 -18.22 -1.25 8.16
N VAL A 276 -19.43 -0.95 7.70
CA VAL A 276 -20.30 -1.90 7.02
C VAL A 276 -19.71 -2.12 5.63
N ILE A 277 -19.45 -3.38 5.26
CA ILE A 277 -19.21 -3.79 3.87
C ILE A 277 -20.02 -5.05 3.61
N SER A 278 -20.99 -4.97 2.69
CA SER A 278 -21.86 -6.10 2.33
C SER A 278 -21.94 -6.31 0.83
N HIS A 279 -21.71 -7.55 0.40
CA HIS A 279 -21.99 -7.98 -0.97
C HIS A 279 -23.47 -8.30 -1.11
N GLU A 280 -24.08 -7.67 -2.10
CA GLU A 280 -25.49 -7.82 -2.42
C GLU A 280 -25.63 -8.36 -3.85
N GLU A 281 -25.92 -9.65 -3.93
CA GLU A 281 -26.00 -10.37 -5.20
C GLU A 281 -27.27 -10.03 -5.98
N LYS A 282 -27.11 -9.82 -7.28
CA LYS A 282 -28.19 -9.65 -8.26
C LYS A 282 -29.23 -8.63 -7.80
N ILE A 283 -28.80 -7.49 -7.27
CA ILE A 283 -29.69 -6.37 -6.95
C ILE A 283 -30.50 -6.03 -8.20
N LEU A 284 -29.81 -5.91 -9.33
CA LEU A 284 -30.40 -5.72 -10.65
C LEU A 284 -30.47 -7.06 -11.39
N PRO A 285 -31.64 -7.48 -11.90
CA PRO A 285 -31.74 -8.62 -12.80
C PRO A 285 -30.93 -8.37 -14.08
N SER A 286 -30.35 -9.42 -14.67
CA SER A 286 -29.52 -9.30 -15.89
C SER A 286 -30.25 -8.59 -17.04
N ARG A 287 -31.56 -8.84 -17.19
CA ARG A 287 -32.40 -8.14 -18.17
C ARG A 287 -32.38 -6.62 -17.98
N VAL A 288 -32.50 -6.15 -16.74
CA VAL A 288 -32.51 -4.72 -16.42
C VAL A 288 -31.14 -4.11 -16.67
N VAL A 289 -30.06 -4.82 -16.32
CA VAL A 289 -28.69 -4.39 -16.62
C VAL A 289 -28.49 -4.22 -18.13
N THR A 290 -28.92 -5.19 -18.94
CA THR A 290 -28.86 -5.10 -20.41
C THR A 290 -29.63 -3.89 -20.93
N GLU A 291 -30.89 -3.72 -20.52
CA GLU A 291 -31.72 -2.59 -20.99
C GLU A 291 -31.18 -1.22 -20.56
N VAL A 292 -30.50 -1.12 -19.40
CA VAL A 292 -29.82 0.11 -18.95
C VAL A 292 -28.55 0.35 -19.77
N MET A 293 -27.76 -0.69 -20.04
CA MET A 293 -26.53 -0.56 -20.82
C MET A 293 -26.82 -0.15 -22.28
N GLU A 294 -27.90 -0.65 -22.89
CA GLU A 294 -28.35 -0.20 -24.21
C GLU A 294 -28.63 1.31 -24.24
N VAL A 295 -29.21 1.87 -23.17
CA VAL A 295 -29.44 3.32 -23.07
C VAL A 295 -28.13 4.06 -22.83
N MET A 296 -27.23 3.50 -22.01
CA MET A 296 -25.92 4.08 -21.76
C MET A 296 -25.04 4.14 -23.02
N ASP A 297 -25.17 3.19 -23.93
CA ASP A 297 -24.46 3.21 -25.20
C ASP A 297 -24.89 4.42 -26.05
N VAL A 298 -26.19 4.74 -26.07
CA VAL A 298 -26.71 5.97 -26.71
C VAL A 298 -26.18 7.23 -26.03
N ILE A 299 -26.15 7.28 -24.69
CA ILE A 299 -25.58 8.40 -23.93
C ILE A 299 -24.10 8.61 -24.27
N LYS A 300 -23.32 7.51 -24.34
CA LYS A 300 -21.90 7.54 -24.67
C LYS A 300 -21.68 7.99 -26.11
N GLU A 301 -22.37 7.41 -27.09
CA GLU A 301 -22.27 7.77 -28.50
C GLU A 301 -22.53 9.27 -28.72
N ARG A 302 -23.46 9.85 -27.97
CA ARG A 302 -23.80 11.28 -28.04
C ARG A 302 -22.95 12.18 -27.11
N GLN A 303 -21.95 11.63 -26.43
CA GLN A 303 -21.06 12.33 -25.51
C GLN A 303 -21.79 13.13 -24.41
N TRP A 304 -22.88 12.57 -23.88
CA TRP A 304 -23.71 13.23 -22.87
C TRP A 304 -23.29 12.96 -21.41
N LEU A 305 -22.11 12.38 -21.18
CA LEU A 305 -21.56 12.23 -19.84
C LEU A 305 -21.00 13.56 -19.33
N SER A 306 -21.17 13.83 -18.04
CA SER A 306 -20.62 15.03 -17.41
C SER A 306 -19.09 15.00 -17.41
N THR A 307 -18.46 16.09 -17.86
CA THR A 307 -17.01 16.30 -17.80
C THR A 307 -16.60 17.23 -16.66
N ASN A 308 -17.55 17.62 -15.79
CA ASN A 308 -17.24 18.44 -14.63
C ASN A 308 -16.16 17.76 -13.76
N PRO A 309 -15.19 18.52 -13.24
CA PRO A 309 -14.20 18.01 -12.29
C PRO A 309 -14.87 17.30 -11.11
N ASP A 310 -14.39 16.11 -10.80
CA ASP A 310 -14.79 15.35 -9.63
C ASP A 310 -14.20 16.00 -8.37
N SER A 311 -14.98 16.09 -7.29
CA SER A 311 -14.54 16.73 -6.04
C SER A 311 -13.41 16.00 -5.33
N VAL A 312 -13.18 14.72 -5.65
CA VAL A 312 -12.16 13.90 -4.99
C VAL A 312 -10.76 14.16 -5.54
N ASP A 313 -10.61 14.33 -6.86
CA ASP A 313 -9.28 14.47 -7.50
C ASP A 313 -9.21 15.47 -8.66
N GLY A 314 -10.30 16.21 -8.93
CA GLY A 314 -10.36 17.24 -9.96
C GLY A 314 -10.39 16.72 -11.41
N LEU A 315 -10.37 15.39 -11.62
CA LEU A 315 -10.44 14.80 -12.96
C LEU A 315 -11.89 14.77 -13.48
N PRO A 316 -12.13 14.69 -14.81
CA PRO A 316 -13.47 14.57 -15.35
C PRO A 316 -14.26 13.43 -14.69
N SER A 317 -15.46 13.75 -14.22
CA SER A 317 -16.24 12.81 -13.41
C SER A 317 -16.91 11.70 -14.23
N LEU A 318 -17.19 11.93 -15.52
CA LEU A 318 -17.80 10.98 -16.47
C LEU A 318 -19.05 10.31 -15.89
N HIS A 319 -19.86 11.09 -15.17
CA HIS A 319 -21.06 10.63 -14.50
C HIS A 319 -22.34 11.10 -15.20
N LEU A 320 -23.44 10.45 -14.85
CA LEU A 320 -24.78 10.74 -15.30
C LEU A 320 -25.76 10.64 -14.13
N ASN A 321 -26.34 11.78 -13.73
CA ASN A 321 -27.30 11.82 -12.63
C ASN A 321 -28.70 11.38 -13.09
N LEU A 322 -29.35 10.53 -12.29
CA LEU A 322 -30.69 10.00 -12.54
C LEU A 322 -31.70 10.48 -11.49
N ILE A 323 -31.25 10.53 -10.22
CA ILE A 323 -32.01 10.97 -9.06
C ILE A 323 -31.10 11.88 -8.23
N THR A 324 -31.65 13.00 -7.75
CA THR A 324 -30.99 13.95 -6.84
C THR A 324 -31.96 14.32 -5.72
N ASP A 325 -31.50 14.34 -4.48
CA ASP A 325 -32.31 14.60 -3.28
C ASP A 325 -33.59 13.74 -3.22
N GLY A 326 -33.46 12.46 -3.61
CA GLY A 326 -34.55 11.49 -3.64
C GLY A 326 -35.56 11.67 -4.78
N SER A 327 -35.38 12.69 -5.63
CA SER A 327 -36.29 13.02 -6.73
C SER A 327 -35.67 12.73 -8.10
N PRO A 328 -36.42 12.14 -9.05
CA PRO A 328 -35.96 11.97 -10.42
C PRO A 328 -35.55 13.32 -11.04
N LEU A 329 -34.46 13.33 -11.82
CA LEU A 329 -33.96 14.53 -12.49
C LEU A 329 -35.00 15.15 -13.45
N PHE A 330 -35.82 14.30 -14.07
CA PHE A 330 -36.91 14.71 -14.97
C PHE A 330 -38.24 14.08 -14.51
N ALA A 331 -39.33 14.83 -14.62
CA ALA A 331 -40.65 14.37 -14.23
C ALA A 331 -41.17 13.30 -15.19
N GLN A 332 -41.85 12.28 -14.64
CA GLN A 332 -42.37 11.17 -15.42
C GLN A 332 -43.77 11.52 -15.96
N GLU A 333 -43.86 12.39 -16.97
CA GLU A 333 -45.16 12.79 -17.54
C GLU A 333 -45.75 11.71 -18.48
N SER A 334 -44.90 10.88 -19.09
CA SER A 334 -45.31 9.64 -19.80
C SER A 334 -44.12 8.69 -19.99
N THR A 335 -44.32 7.38 -19.84
CA THR A 335 -43.25 6.39 -20.05
C THR A 335 -42.95 6.28 -21.54
N PRO A 336 -41.71 6.55 -22.01
CA PRO A 336 -41.36 6.41 -23.43
C PRO A 336 -41.62 4.97 -23.89
N SER A 337 -42.28 4.79 -25.04
CA SER A 337 -42.43 3.46 -25.64
C SER A 337 -41.07 2.93 -26.13
N GLN A 338 -40.88 1.60 -26.10
CA GLN A 338 -39.61 0.98 -26.53
C GLN A 338 -39.18 1.36 -27.97
N SER A 339 -40.13 1.72 -28.83
CA SER A 339 -39.86 2.16 -30.21
C SER A 339 -39.12 3.49 -30.30
N THR A 340 -39.15 4.33 -29.27
CA THR A 340 -38.59 5.69 -29.33
C THR A 340 -37.07 5.68 -29.33
N LEU A 341 -36.42 4.69 -28.70
CA LEU A 341 -34.96 4.62 -28.56
C LEU A 341 -34.17 4.32 -29.84
N GLN A 342 -34.86 3.80 -30.86
CA GLN A 342 -34.26 3.54 -32.17
C GLN A 342 -34.51 4.69 -33.16
N SER A 343 -35.16 5.76 -32.71
CA SER A 343 -35.38 6.95 -33.54
C SER A 343 -34.19 7.90 -33.44
N ASP A 344 -33.90 8.62 -34.53
CA ASP A 344 -32.87 9.68 -34.51
C ASP A 344 -33.21 10.81 -33.50
N ASN A 345 -34.47 10.89 -33.06
CA ASN A 345 -35.02 11.94 -32.20
C ASN A 345 -34.98 11.62 -30.70
N VAL A 346 -34.27 10.58 -30.25
CA VAL A 346 -34.09 10.32 -28.81
C VAL A 346 -33.47 11.53 -28.13
N THR A 347 -34.10 12.02 -27.08
CA THR A 347 -33.56 13.11 -26.27
C THR A 347 -32.79 12.58 -25.05
N PHE A 348 -31.98 13.45 -24.44
CA PHE A 348 -31.30 13.14 -23.18
C PHE A 348 -32.32 12.79 -22.07
N GLU A 349 -33.39 13.58 -21.97
CA GLU A 349 -34.47 13.38 -21.00
C GLU A 349 -35.15 12.00 -21.16
N ASP A 350 -35.45 11.59 -22.40
CA ASP A 350 -36.03 10.26 -22.68
C ASP A 350 -35.16 9.12 -22.12
N CYS A 351 -33.84 9.22 -22.31
CA CYS A 351 -32.88 8.24 -21.80
C CYS A 351 -32.91 8.18 -20.26
N ILE A 352 -32.89 9.34 -19.59
CA ILE A 352 -32.90 9.43 -18.12
C ILE A 352 -34.20 8.89 -17.55
N VAL A 353 -35.35 9.30 -18.10
CA VAL A 353 -36.66 8.81 -17.65
C VAL A 353 -36.76 7.30 -17.80
N LYS A 354 -36.30 6.75 -18.94
CA LYS A 354 -36.30 5.29 -19.14
C LYS A 354 -35.41 4.59 -18.11
N MET A 355 -34.15 4.99 -17.94
CA MET A 355 -33.23 4.35 -16.98
C MET A 355 -33.77 4.43 -15.55
N THR A 356 -34.26 5.59 -15.12
CA THR A 356 -34.87 5.77 -13.80
C THR A 356 -36.08 4.85 -13.63
N SER A 357 -36.94 4.71 -14.63
CA SER A 357 -38.11 3.81 -14.56
C SER A 357 -37.73 2.34 -14.42
N LEU A 358 -36.65 1.90 -15.09
CA LEU A 358 -36.12 0.54 -15.01
C LEU A 358 -35.50 0.24 -13.64
N LEU A 359 -34.77 1.20 -13.08
CA LEU A 359 -34.02 1.01 -11.84
C LEU A 359 -34.89 1.16 -10.59
N LYS A 360 -35.83 2.11 -10.58
CA LYS A 360 -36.59 2.53 -9.40
C LYS A 360 -37.21 1.38 -8.58
N PRO A 361 -37.83 0.33 -9.17
CA PRO A 361 -38.38 -0.79 -8.41
C PRO A 361 -37.30 -1.56 -7.64
N HIS A 362 -36.14 -1.80 -8.27
CA HIS A 362 -35.04 -2.54 -7.66
C HIS A 362 -34.36 -1.74 -6.55
N LEU A 363 -34.23 -0.42 -6.75
CA LEU A 363 -33.62 0.46 -5.77
C LEU A 363 -34.49 0.61 -4.51
N ASN A 364 -35.79 0.87 -4.66
CA ASN A 364 -36.68 1.10 -3.52
C ASN A 364 -37.16 -0.19 -2.86
N ASP A 365 -37.54 -1.20 -3.64
CA ASP A 365 -38.21 -2.37 -3.07
C ASP A 365 -37.24 -3.42 -2.54
N LYS A 366 -36.01 -3.45 -3.06
CA LYS A 366 -34.97 -4.42 -2.68
C LYS A 366 -33.80 -3.74 -1.96
N LEU A 367 -33.09 -2.85 -2.64
CA LEU A 367 -31.84 -2.29 -2.12
C LEU A 367 -32.05 -1.43 -0.87
N LEU A 368 -32.97 -0.46 -0.89
CA LEU A 368 -33.22 0.43 0.24
C LEU A 368 -33.65 -0.34 1.50
N LYS A 369 -34.52 -1.34 1.36
CA LYS A 369 -34.91 -2.22 2.48
C LYS A 369 -33.70 -2.95 3.07
N ARG A 370 -32.79 -3.40 2.21
CA ARG A 370 -31.58 -4.09 2.63
C ARG A 370 -30.60 -3.16 3.33
N VAL A 371 -30.38 -1.95 2.82
CA VAL A 371 -29.52 -0.95 3.47
C VAL A 371 -30.04 -0.61 4.86
N ARG A 372 -31.35 -0.35 5.01
CA ARG A 372 -31.99 -0.11 6.31
C ARG A 372 -31.75 -1.23 7.33
N GLN A 373 -31.75 -2.48 6.85
CA GLN A 373 -31.42 -3.65 7.70
C GLN A 373 -29.93 -3.68 8.07
N LEU A 374 -29.04 -3.43 7.11
CA LEU A 374 -27.60 -3.45 7.32
C LEU A 374 -27.13 -2.37 8.29
N THR A 375 -27.70 -1.18 8.19
CA THR A 375 -27.35 -0.02 9.04
C THR A 375 -28.18 0.05 10.32
N ASN A 376 -29.15 -0.87 10.50
CA ASN A 376 -30.11 -0.85 11.60
C ASN A 376 -30.82 0.52 11.77
N SER A 377 -31.15 1.16 10.66
CA SER A 377 -31.82 2.46 10.66
C SER A 377 -33.00 2.48 9.70
N SER A 378 -34.18 2.81 10.22
CA SER A 378 -35.42 2.93 9.44
C SER A 378 -35.53 4.26 8.69
N THR A 379 -34.74 5.26 9.09
CA THR A 379 -34.77 6.64 8.59
C THR A 379 -33.92 6.84 7.35
N VAL A 380 -33.09 5.85 6.99
CA VAL A 380 -32.31 5.86 5.74
C VAL A 380 -33.21 6.04 4.52
N LYS A 381 -32.80 6.90 3.59
CA LYS A 381 -33.43 7.15 2.28
C LYS A 381 -32.37 7.18 1.18
N ILE A 382 -32.80 6.98 -0.06
CA ILE A 382 -31.96 7.24 -1.23
C ILE A 382 -31.90 8.76 -1.41
N SER A 383 -30.68 9.30 -1.51
CA SER A 383 -30.42 10.70 -1.87
C SER A 383 -30.18 10.78 -3.38
N ASP A 384 -29.07 10.20 -3.83
CA ASP A 384 -28.63 10.34 -5.21
C ASP A 384 -28.49 8.99 -5.88
N VAL A 385 -28.79 8.96 -7.17
CA VAL A 385 -28.52 7.82 -8.04
C VAL A 385 -27.87 8.32 -9.31
N PHE A 386 -26.69 7.81 -9.60
CA PHE A 386 -25.94 8.19 -10.79
C PHE A 386 -25.17 7.02 -11.37
N ILE A 387 -24.95 7.05 -12.68
CA ILE A 387 -24.08 6.09 -13.38
C ILE A 387 -22.74 6.76 -13.60
N ARG A 388 -21.63 6.03 -13.40
CA ARG A 388 -20.28 6.53 -13.62
C ARG A 388 -19.50 5.57 -14.52
N SER A 389 -18.73 6.11 -15.46
CA SER A 389 -17.89 5.33 -16.38
C SER A 389 -16.40 5.63 -16.22
N TYR A 390 -15.59 4.60 -16.44
CA TYR A 390 -14.12 4.61 -16.37
C TYR A 390 -13.55 3.80 -17.53
N GLY A 391 -12.24 3.97 -17.78
CA GLY A 391 -11.49 3.23 -18.79
C GLY A 391 -11.64 3.80 -20.21
N ALA A 392 -11.14 3.05 -21.19
CA ALA A 392 -11.23 3.43 -22.59
C ALA A 392 -12.70 3.56 -23.02
N LEU A 393 -13.10 4.78 -23.39
CA LEU A 393 -14.38 5.05 -24.02
C LEU A 393 -14.15 4.99 -25.53
N GLU A 394 -14.70 3.98 -26.20
CA GLU A 394 -14.74 3.92 -27.66
C GLU A 394 -15.72 4.98 -28.17
N LEU A 395 -15.28 6.24 -28.21
CA LEU A 395 -16.04 7.36 -28.75
C LEU A 395 -15.56 7.60 -30.18
N GLY A 396 -16.50 7.57 -31.14
CA GLY A 396 -16.22 7.45 -32.57
C GLY A 396 -15.11 8.35 -33.09
N SER A 397 -14.13 7.73 -33.77
CA SER A 397 -13.18 8.17 -34.82
C SER A 397 -12.59 9.59 -34.85
N SER A 398 -12.82 10.44 -33.85
CA SER A 398 -12.15 11.74 -33.75
C SER A 398 -10.81 11.54 -33.05
N ASN A 399 -9.73 12.02 -33.66
CA ASN A 399 -8.34 11.88 -33.21
C ASN A 399 -8.02 12.68 -31.93
N ASP A 400 -9.01 13.24 -31.25
CA ASP A 400 -8.82 13.92 -29.98
C ASP A 400 -8.82 12.85 -28.89
N GLU A 401 -7.68 12.64 -28.24
CA GLU A 401 -7.60 11.84 -27.01
C GLU A 401 -8.57 12.45 -25.99
N ILE A 402 -9.76 11.86 -25.89
CA ILE A 402 -10.69 12.22 -24.82
C ILE A 402 -10.00 11.82 -23.52
N ASP A 403 -9.88 12.76 -22.58
CA ASP A 403 -9.35 12.52 -21.24
C ASP A 403 -10.17 11.41 -20.56
N THR A 404 -9.70 10.17 -20.70
CA THR A 404 -10.32 9.01 -20.07
C THR A 404 -9.78 8.84 -18.67
N ARG A 405 -10.68 8.54 -17.74
CA ARG A 405 -10.34 8.33 -16.34
C ARG A 405 -10.30 6.84 -16.03
N TYR A 406 -9.16 6.34 -15.54
CA TYR A 406 -8.99 4.93 -15.17
C TYR A 406 -9.22 4.66 -13.69
N GLY A 407 -9.42 5.67 -12.85
CA GLY A 407 -9.64 5.43 -11.43
C GLY A 407 -10.14 6.66 -10.69
N LEU A 408 -10.57 6.43 -9.46
CA LEU A 408 -10.99 7.42 -8.48
C LEU A 408 -10.11 7.22 -7.25
N SER A 409 -9.44 8.29 -6.82
CA SER A 409 -8.55 8.25 -5.66
C SER A 409 -9.25 7.72 -4.41
N SER A 410 -8.47 7.09 -3.51
CA SER A 410 -8.99 6.59 -2.24
C SER A 410 -9.55 7.72 -1.39
N HIS A 411 -10.80 7.61 -0.96
CA HIS A 411 -11.52 8.63 -0.19
C HIS A 411 -12.54 7.99 0.77
N TYR A 412 -13.06 8.82 1.66
CA TYR A 412 -14.24 8.55 2.46
C TYR A 412 -15.41 9.30 1.87
N ASP A 413 -16.62 8.73 1.96
CA ASP A 413 -17.81 9.47 1.60
C ASP A 413 -18.17 10.42 2.75
N ILE A 414 -18.12 11.73 2.51
CA ILE A 414 -18.48 12.71 3.55
C ILE A 414 -19.94 13.15 3.43
N THR A 415 -20.56 12.98 2.26
CA THR A 415 -21.93 13.43 1.96
C THR A 415 -22.98 12.33 2.12
N SER A 416 -22.60 11.07 1.92
CA SER A 416 -23.49 9.92 2.06
C SER A 416 -23.26 9.21 3.40
N PHE A 417 -24.33 8.73 4.02
CA PHE A 417 -24.28 7.85 5.18
C PHE A 417 -23.85 6.43 4.80
N ALA A 418 -24.35 5.96 3.65
CA ALA A 418 -23.94 4.72 3.02
C ALA A 418 -23.97 4.88 1.51
N THR A 419 -23.20 4.05 0.82
CA THR A 419 -23.11 4.01 -0.63
C THR A 419 -23.26 2.58 -1.11
N CYS A 420 -24.02 2.38 -2.20
CA CYS A 420 -24.05 1.12 -2.93
C CYS A 420 -23.49 1.32 -4.34
N VAL A 421 -22.45 0.56 -4.69
CA VAL A 421 -21.86 0.56 -6.04
C VAL A 421 -22.15 -0.77 -6.71
N MET A 422 -22.88 -0.74 -7.82
CA MET A 422 -23.29 -1.91 -8.59
C MET A 422 -22.55 -2.00 -9.93
N ALA A 423 -22.13 -3.21 -10.31
CA ALA A 423 -21.51 -3.46 -11.61
C ALA A 423 -22.56 -3.59 -12.71
N LEU A 424 -22.42 -2.79 -13.79
CA LEU A 424 -23.27 -2.91 -14.98
C LEU A 424 -22.58 -3.68 -16.13
N ASP A 425 -21.28 -3.96 -15.99
CA ASP A 425 -20.45 -4.74 -16.91
C ASP A 425 -19.73 -5.89 -16.19
N GLU A 426 -18.84 -6.59 -16.92
CA GLU A 426 -18.06 -7.73 -16.40
C GLU A 426 -16.67 -7.36 -15.93
N SER A 427 -16.24 -6.11 -16.06
CA SER A 427 -14.86 -5.68 -15.80
C SER A 427 -14.46 -5.89 -14.33
N ALA A 428 -15.43 -5.85 -13.41
CA ALA A 428 -15.21 -6.14 -11.98
C ALA A 428 -15.35 -7.63 -11.60
N SER A 429 -15.75 -8.52 -12.52
CA SER A 429 -16.08 -9.92 -12.19
C SER A 429 -14.88 -10.70 -11.64
N SER A 430 -13.67 -10.42 -12.12
CA SER A 430 -12.44 -11.08 -11.66
C SER A 430 -11.99 -10.63 -10.27
N GLY A 431 -12.50 -9.50 -9.75
CA GLY A 431 -11.98 -8.87 -8.54
C GLY A 431 -10.53 -8.40 -8.70
N LYS A 432 -10.11 -8.02 -9.92
CA LYS A 432 -8.78 -7.45 -10.19
C LYS A 432 -8.81 -6.01 -10.70
N SER A 433 -9.99 -5.46 -10.92
CA SER A 433 -10.20 -4.15 -11.54
C SER A 433 -11.52 -3.58 -11.04
N GLY A 434 -11.60 -2.27 -10.89
CA GLY A 434 -12.80 -1.56 -10.45
C GLY A 434 -12.75 -1.13 -8.98
N LEU A 435 -13.87 -1.31 -8.27
CA LEU A 435 -14.04 -0.84 -6.90
C LEU A 435 -13.12 -1.61 -5.96
N PHE A 436 -12.40 -0.88 -5.10
CA PHE A 436 -11.57 -1.47 -4.05
C PHE A 436 -11.83 -0.78 -2.72
N THR A 437 -11.48 -1.48 -1.64
CA THR A 437 -11.36 -0.92 -0.29
C THR A 437 -9.92 -1.06 0.21
N ILE A 438 -9.55 -0.24 1.19
CA ILE A 438 -8.32 -0.40 1.96
C ILE A 438 -8.74 -0.72 3.40
N PRO A 439 -8.58 -1.98 3.86
CA PRO A 439 -8.98 -2.36 5.20
C PRO A 439 -8.18 -1.59 6.26
N THR A 440 -8.86 -1.14 7.32
CA THR A 440 -8.20 -0.59 8.50
C THR A 440 -7.31 -1.66 9.13
N SER A 441 -6.07 -1.29 9.46
CA SER A 441 -5.12 -2.23 10.06
C SER A 441 -5.60 -2.71 11.44
N SER A 442 -5.15 -3.90 11.86
CA SER A 442 -5.43 -4.44 13.20
C SER A 442 -4.89 -3.56 14.34
N ILE A 443 -3.96 -2.65 14.03
CA ILE A 443 -3.34 -1.71 14.99
C ILE A 443 -4.11 -0.37 15.01
N GLY A 444 -5.15 -0.21 14.18
CA GLY A 444 -5.91 1.03 14.06
C GLY A 444 -5.18 2.13 13.28
N GLU A 445 -4.04 1.83 12.67
CA GLU A 445 -3.35 2.77 11.78
C GLU A 445 -4.07 2.84 10.43
N VAL A 446 -4.42 4.06 10.02
CA VAL A 446 -5.06 4.37 8.74
C VAL A 446 -4.01 4.72 7.70
N SER A 447 -4.03 3.98 6.59
CA SER A 447 -3.14 4.17 5.43
C SER A 447 -3.96 4.16 4.14
N ASN A 448 -3.48 4.84 3.11
CA ASN A 448 -4.05 4.80 1.75
C ASN A 448 -3.11 4.14 0.74
N HIS A 449 -2.16 3.34 1.24
CA HIS A 449 -1.16 2.67 0.42
C HIS A 449 -1.80 1.69 -0.57
N SER A 450 -1.41 1.77 -1.85
CA SER A 450 -1.93 0.95 -2.96
C SER A 450 -1.81 -0.55 -2.75
N ALA A 451 -0.70 -1.03 -2.16
CA ALA A 451 -0.53 -2.46 -1.85
C ALA A 451 -1.58 -3.03 -0.87
N LEU A 452 -2.32 -2.19 -0.14
CA LEU A 452 -3.37 -2.62 0.78
C LEU A 452 -4.73 -2.75 0.10
N ARG A 453 -4.86 -2.33 -1.17
CA ARG A 453 -6.11 -2.38 -1.92
C ARG A 453 -6.63 -3.81 -2.01
N LYS A 454 -7.92 -3.99 -1.72
CA LYS A 454 -8.68 -5.21 -1.91
C LYS A 454 -9.85 -4.94 -2.83
N PHE A 455 -9.87 -5.60 -3.99
CA PHE A 455 -10.80 -5.35 -5.09
C PHE A 455 -12.05 -6.22 -4.96
N PHE A 456 -13.23 -5.63 -5.09
CA PHE A 456 -14.47 -6.39 -5.00
C PHE A 456 -14.73 -7.13 -6.31
N SER A 457 -14.89 -8.46 -6.23
CA SER A 457 -15.35 -9.29 -7.35
C SER A 457 -16.88 -9.17 -7.46
N LEU A 458 -17.36 -8.57 -8.55
CA LEU A 458 -18.77 -8.28 -8.77
C LEU A 458 -19.22 -8.74 -10.14
N ASN A 459 -20.24 -9.60 -10.20
CA ASN A 459 -20.90 -9.91 -11.46
C ASN A 459 -21.83 -8.76 -11.86
N LYS A 460 -22.25 -8.76 -13.14
CA LYS A 460 -23.28 -7.85 -13.63
C LYS A 460 -24.53 -7.91 -12.75
N GLY A 461 -24.93 -6.75 -12.23
CA GLY A 461 -26.09 -6.56 -11.37
C GLY A 461 -25.84 -6.82 -9.88
N ASP A 462 -24.66 -7.31 -9.49
CA ASP A 462 -24.22 -7.34 -8.10
C ASP A 462 -23.79 -5.94 -7.64
N GLY A 463 -23.84 -5.70 -6.34
CA GLY A 463 -23.29 -4.48 -5.75
C GLY A 463 -22.66 -4.68 -4.38
N VAL A 464 -21.90 -3.68 -3.97
CA VAL A 464 -21.34 -3.57 -2.62
C VAL A 464 -21.98 -2.39 -1.93
N VAL A 465 -22.59 -2.64 -0.77
CA VAL A 465 -23.02 -1.60 0.17
C VAL A 465 -21.87 -1.37 1.14
N HIS A 466 -21.45 -0.11 1.30
CA HIS A 466 -20.53 0.28 2.36
C HIS A 466 -20.96 1.54 3.10
N SER A 467 -20.54 1.69 4.36
CA SER A 467 -20.73 2.91 5.14
C SER A 467 -19.69 3.99 4.80
N TYR A 468 -19.96 5.21 5.23
CA TYR A 468 -19.16 6.41 4.99
C TYR A 468 -17.70 6.32 5.49
N ASP A 469 -17.46 5.53 6.53
CA ASP A 469 -16.17 5.32 7.19
C ASP A 469 -15.30 4.23 6.54
N VAL A 470 -15.73 3.67 5.40
CA VAL A 470 -14.96 2.71 4.62
C VAL A 470 -14.09 3.43 3.60
N LEU A 471 -12.77 3.34 3.77
CA LEU A 471 -11.82 3.89 2.79
C LEU A 471 -11.89 3.06 1.50
N HIS A 472 -12.23 3.72 0.40
CA HIS A 472 -12.47 3.04 -0.87
C HIS A 472 -12.09 3.91 -2.07
N GLY A 473 -12.04 3.31 -3.25
CA GLY A 473 -11.77 4.01 -4.51
C GLY A 473 -12.03 3.11 -5.70
N VAL A 474 -11.69 3.59 -6.89
CA VAL A 474 -11.80 2.81 -8.14
C VAL A 474 -10.45 2.79 -8.83
N ASP A 475 -10.04 1.63 -9.31
CA ASP A 475 -8.80 1.47 -10.07
C ASP A 475 -9.01 0.43 -11.17
N VAL A 476 -9.10 0.90 -12.40
CA VAL A 476 -9.31 0.10 -13.61
C VAL A 476 -7.96 -0.06 -14.28
N ASP A 477 -7.54 -1.31 -14.48
CA ASP A 477 -6.27 -1.62 -15.15
C ASP A 477 -6.30 -1.11 -16.61
N PRO A 478 -5.47 -0.11 -16.97
CA PRO A 478 -5.44 0.41 -18.33
C PRO A 478 -5.06 -0.63 -19.38
N ARG A 479 -4.32 -1.68 -18.98
CA ARG A 479 -3.89 -2.76 -19.88
C ARG A 479 -5.04 -3.62 -20.38
N LEU A 480 -6.16 -3.64 -19.66
CA LEU A 480 -7.35 -4.37 -20.09
C LEU A 480 -8.05 -3.69 -21.27
N ASN A 481 -7.85 -2.37 -21.45
CA ASN A 481 -8.51 -1.56 -22.47
C ASN A 481 -10.04 -1.78 -22.51
N THR A 482 -10.65 -2.03 -21.36
CA THR A 482 -12.09 -2.25 -21.20
C THR A 482 -12.73 -1.09 -20.45
N SER A 483 -13.90 -0.64 -20.92
CA SER A 483 -14.71 0.30 -20.14
C SER A 483 -15.26 -0.37 -18.87
N ARG A 484 -15.44 0.45 -17.83
CA ARG A 484 -16.08 0.06 -16.57
C ARG A 484 -17.16 1.09 -16.23
N THR A 485 -18.40 0.67 -16.24
CA THR A 485 -19.61 1.41 -15.90
C THR A 485 -20.24 0.84 -14.62
N SER A 486 -20.49 1.73 -13.65
CA SER A 486 -21.10 1.38 -12.37
C SER A 486 -22.33 2.24 -12.11
N LEU A 487 -23.35 1.65 -11.48
CA LEU A 487 -24.46 2.40 -10.89
C LEU A 487 -24.11 2.68 -9.43
N VAL A 488 -24.13 3.94 -9.03
CA VAL A 488 -23.86 4.39 -7.66
C VAL A 488 -25.16 4.91 -7.05
N VAL A 489 -25.44 4.50 -5.82
CA VAL A 489 -26.61 4.92 -5.05
C VAL A 489 -26.13 5.43 -3.70
N TRP A 490 -26.36 6.71 -3.44
CA TRP A 490 -26.07 7.33 -2.15
C TRP A 490 -27.30 7.32 -1.25
N PHE A 491 -27.04 7.04 0.02
CA PHE A 491 -28.04 7.01 1.06
C PHE A 491 -27.72 8.08 2.10
N ILE A 492 -28.77 8.73 2.61
CA ILE A 492 -28.70 9.64 3.76
C ILE A 492 -29.55 9.08 4.89
N ASP A 493 -29.20 9.40 6.13
CA ASP A 493 -29.97 9.01 7.30
C ASP A 493 -30.44 10.24 8.08
N HIS A 494 -31.73 10.46 8.27
CA HIS A 494 -32.15 11.65 9.01
C HIS A 494 -31.94 11.57 10.53
N ASP A 495 -31.41 10.44 11.02
CA ASP A 495 -31.42 10.00 12.42
C ASP A 495 -32.81 10.10 13.06
N ASN A 496 -33.26 9.01 13.69
CA ASN A 496 -34.38 9.14 14.63
C ASN A 496 -33.86 9.96 15.82
N LYS A 497 -34.02 11.29 15.79
CA LYS A 497 -33.90 12.17 16.96
C LYS A 497 -34.55 11.41 18.12
N ASN A 498 -33.74 11.02 19.10
CA ASN A 498 -34.16 10.16 20.20
C ASN A 498 -35.55 10.57 20.69
N ASN A 499 -36.54 9.67 20.49
CA ASN A 499 -37.91 9.79 21.02
C ASN A 499 -37.98 9.83 22.56
N ASN A 500 -36.88 10.12 23.25
CA ASN A 500 -36.74 10.06 24.71
C ASN A 500 -36.25 11.39 25.34
N MET A 501 -36.14 12.48 24.58
CA MET A 501 -35.83 13.80 25.13
C MET A 501 -36.98 14.80 24.86
N GLU A 502 -38.21 14.41 25.22
CA GLU A 502 -39.35 15.31 25.41
C GLU A 502 -39.17 16.17 26.69
N THR A 503 -38.05 16.88 26.82
CA THR A 503 -37.95 17.96 27.79
C THR A 503 -38.13 19.28 27.06
N GLU A 504 -39.33 19.82 27.22
CA GLU A 504 -39.91 21.06 26.66
C GLU A 504 -39.10 22.33 27.01
N THR A 505 -37.91 22.48 26.44
CA THR A 505 -37.29 23.79 26.28
C THR A 505 -37.07 24.04 24.81
N THR A 506 -37.98 24.83 24.23
CA THR A 506 -38.00 25.34 22.85
C THR A 506 -36.86 26.32 22.57
N GLU A 507 -35.63 25.98 22.97
CA GLU A 507 -34.45 26.64 22.41
C GLU A 507 -34.13 25.92 21.11
N ASP A 508 -34.03 26.69 20.02
CA ASP A 508 -33.79 26.23 18.65
C ASP A 508 -32.67 25.19 18.59
N ILE A 509 -33.02 23.90 18.62
CA ILE A 509 -32.08 22.82 18.34
C ILE A 509 -31.79 22.95 16.85
N VAL A 510 -30.68 23.64 16.55
CA VAL A 510 -30.15 23.82 15.21
C VAL A 510 -30.03 22.44 14.56
N GLU A 511 -30.91 22.18 13.60
CA GLU A 511 -30.94 20.91 12.88
C GLU A 511 -29.69 20.78 12.03
N VAL A 512 -28.69 20.03 12.50
CA VAL A 512 -27.43 19.81 11.80
C VAL A 512 -27.66 18.85 10.63
N ASN A 513 -27.34 19.31 9.42
CA ASN A 513 -27.26 18.43 8.26
C ASN A 513 -26.22 17.34 8.56
N GLN A 514 -26.57 16.07 8.36
CA GLN A 514 -25.70 14.92 8.65
C GLN A 514 -25.39 14.65 10.13
N SER A 515 -26.41 14.71 10.98
CA SER A 515 -26.29 14.42 12.42
C SER A 515 -25.56 13.10 12.75
N TRP A 516 -25.61 12.11 11.85
CA TRP A 516 -24.97 10.82 12.03
C TRP A 516 -23.44 10.92 12.20
N LEU A 517 -22.81 11.98 11.67
CA LEU A 517 -21.38 12.24 11.82
C LEU A 517 -21.00 12.75 13.22
N LEU A 518 -21.96 13.29 13.98
CA LEU A 518 -21.72 13.81 15.33
C LEU A 518 -21.57 12.70 16.37
N HIS A 519 -21.92 11.46 16.03
CA HIS A 519 -21.78 10.30 16.92
C HIS A 519 -20.35 9.74 16.99
N THR A 520 -19.34 10.52 16.60
CA THR A 520 -17.93 10.11 16.58
C THR A 520 -17.32 10.19 17.99
N GLY A 521 -16.98 9.02 18.53
CA GLY A 521 -16.39 8.92 19.87
C GLY A 521 -14.95 9.45 19.89
N PRO A 522 -14.41 9.82 21.06
CA PRO A 522 -13.03 10.32 21.17
C PRO A 522 -11.97 9.30 20.76
N GLY A 523 -12.31 8.00 20.69
CA GLY A 523 -11.43 6.94 20.19
C GLY A 523 -11.48 6.73 18.67
N ASP A 524 -12.43 7.33 17.96
CA ASP A 524 -12.68 7.10 16.55
C ASP A 524 -11.91 8.11 15.68
N ASP A 525 -10.69 7.75 15.28
CA ASP A 525 -9.82 8.62 14.50
C ASP A 525 -10.35 8.86 13.06
N ILE A 526 -10.93 7.84 12.43
CA ILE A 526 -11.54 7.94 11.09
C ILE A 526 -12.75 8.86 11.15
N GLY A 527 -13.68 8.62 12.07
CA GLY A 527 -14.86 9.46 12.22
C GLY A 527 -14.52 10.91 12.55
N GLN A 528 -13.52 11.16 13.41
CA GLN A 528 -13.02 12.51 13.68
C GLN A 528 -12.47 13.18 12.42
N PHE A 529 -11.69 12.47 11.61
CA PHE A 529 -11.18 13.00 10.36
C PHE A 529 -12.28 13.29 9.34
N ILE A 530 -13.26 12.40 9.20
CA ILE A 530 -14.41 12.59 8.31
C ILE A 530 -15.26 13.78 8.75
N LEU A 531 -15.50 13.92 10.05
CA LEU A 531 -16.22 15.08 10.60
C LEU A 531 -15.45 16.39 10.37
N ALA A 532 -14.11 16.36 10.47
CA ALA A 532 -13.27 17.49 10.11
C ALA A 532 -13.46 17.86 8.63
N LEU A 533 -13.37 16.90 7.71
CA LEU A 533 -13.60 17.12 6.28
C LEU A 533 -15.01 17.63 5.96
N ALA A 534 -16.04 17.06 6.59
CA ALA A 534 -17.42 17.52 6.41
C ALA A 534 -17.58 18.98 6.86
N SER A 535 -16.95 19.35 7.99
CA SER A 535 -16.93 20.75 8.47
C SER A 535 -16.17 21.72 7.55
N GLU A 536 -15.17 21.24 6.79
CA GLU A 536 -14.46 22.00 5.75
C GLU A 536 -15.34 22.25 4.54
N SER A 537 -16.09 21.22 4.14
CA SER A 537 -16.69 21.14 2.82
C SER A 537 -17.74 22.21 2.52
N GLY A 538 -18.33 22.87 3.51
CA GLY A 538 -19.05 24.15 3.39
C GLY A 538 -20.20 24.23 2.38
N PHE A 539 -20.56 23.15 1.68
CA PHE A 539 -21.58 23.14 0.65
C PHE A 539 -22.96 22.86 1.26
N GLU A 540 -23.69 23.93 1.53
CA GLU A 540 -25.15 23.91 1.54
C GLU A 540 -25.61 24.47 0.18
N SER A 541 -26.24 23.63 -0.66
CA SER A 541 -26.79 24.00 -1.98
C SER A 541 -27.96 25.00 -1.87
N ASP A 542 -28.48 25.15 -0.67
CA ASP A 542 -29.63 25.93 -0.23
C ASP A 542 -29.24 27.28 0.42
N GLY A 543 -27.95 27.61 0.49
CA GLY A 543 -27.49 28.90 1.02
C GLY A 543 -27.71 29.10 2.51
N GLY A 544 -28.00 28.02 3.25
CA GLY A 544 -27.99 28.01 4.71
C GLY A 544 -26.56 28.07 5.24
N GLU A 545 -26.35 28.84 6.31
CA GLU A 545 -25.05 28.96 6.96
C GLU A 545 -24.75 27.76 7.89
N MET A 546 -23.62 27.10 7.64
CA MET A 546 -22.62 26.65 8.64
C MET A 546 -23.10 25.78 9.84
N LYS A 547 -24.00 24.83 9.67
CA LYS A 547 -24.46 24.03 10.84
C LYS A 547 -23.40 23.07 11.42
N LEU A 548 -22.68 22.33 10.58
CA LEU A 548 -21.59 21.43 11.01
C LEU A 548 -20.34 22.19 11.46
N LYS A 549 -19.97 23.24 10.73
CA LYS A 549 -18.78 24.06 11.02
C LYS A 549 -18.86 24.77 12.38
N ASN A 550 -20.07 25.13 12.83
CA ASN A 550 -20.28 25.72 14.15
C ASN A 550 -20.35 24.68 15.28
N ALA A 551 -20.62 23.40 14.96
CA ALA A 551 -20.79 22.34 15.95
C ALA A 551 -19.45 21.76 16.43
N CYS A 552 -18.39 21.82 15.61
CA CYS A 552 -17.10 21.22 15.92
C CYS A 552 -15.93 22.08 15.42
N ASP A 553 -14.83 22.13 16.19
CA ASP A 553 -13.56 22.69 15.72
C ASP A 553 -12.81 21.63 14.90
N GLN A 554 -12.71 21.91 13.61
CA GLN A 554 -12.01 21.11 12.61
C GLN A 554 -10.53 20.88 12.93
N PHE A 555 -9.84 21.89 13.47
CA PHE A 555 -8.43 21.78 13.81
C PHE A 555 -8.24 20.84 14.99
N ASP A 556 -9.13 20.91 15.99
CA ASP A 556 -9.16 19.97 17.11
C ASP A 556 -9.43 18.53 16.65
N LEU A 557 -10.36 18.34 15.72
CA LEU A 557 -10.66 17.03 15.15
C LEU A 557 -9.46 16.46 14.37
N ASN A 558 -8.81 17.28 13.54
CA ASN A 558 -7.60 16.88 12.81
C ASN A 558 -6.43 16.57 13.77
N VAL A 559 -6.21 17.37 14.81
CA VAL A 559 -5.17 17.09 15.84
C VAL A 559 -5.48 15.80 16.60
N SER A 560 -6.73 15.59 16.99
CA SER A 560 -7.15 14.37 17.69
C SER A 560 -6.94 13.13 16.82
N SER A 561 -7.35 13.18 15.55
CA SER A 561 -7.15 12.07 14.59
C SER A 561 -5.67 11.84 14.28
N GLY A 562 -4.90 12.91 13.99
CA GLY A 562 -3.47 12.84 13.71
C GLY A 562 -2.64 12.31 14.88
N SER A 563 -3.01 12.63 16.13
CA SER A 563 -2.34 12.12 17.32
C SER A 563 -2.41 10.60 17.50
N LYS A 564 -3.34 9.94 16.79
CA LYS A 564 -3.50 8.48 16.75
C LYS A 564 -2.82 7.85 15.53
N GLY A 565 -2.12 8.65 14.73
CA GLY A 565 -1.37 8.17 13.56
C GLY A 565 -2.21 8.04 12.30
N ASN A 566 -3.38 8.69 12.22
CA ASN A 566 -4.15 8.74 10.98
C ASN A 566 -3.38 9.52 9.91
N ALA A 567 -2.95 8.84 8.85
CA ALA A 567 -2.07 9.45 7.85
C ALA A 567 -2.73 10.62 7.10
N PHE A 568 -4.06 10.61 6.90
CA PHE A 568 -4.74 11.71 6.23
C PHE A 568 -4.81 12.96 7.09
N ALA A 569 -5.11 12.81 8.38
CA ALA A 569 -5.11 13.92 9.33
C ALA A 569 -3.71 14.53 9.47
N LEU A 570 -2.66 13.69 9.53
CA LEU A 570 -1.27 14.17 9.52
C LEU A 570 -0.94 14.95 8.23
N THR A 571 -1.35 14.45 7.06
CA THR A 571 -1.20 15.17 5.79
C THR A 571 -1.89 16.53 5.83
N ARG A 572 -3.15 16.59 6.29
CA ARG A 572 -3.95 17.81 6.37
C ARG A 572 -3.34 18.82 7.34
N LEU A 573 -2.94 18.39 8.53
CA LEU A 573 -2.23 19.23 9.49
C LEU A 573 -0.93 19.78 8.91
N GLY A 574 -0.18 18.97 8.16
CA GLY A 574 1.05 19.42 7.50
C GLY A 574 0.78 20.56 6.52
N GLN A 575 -0.29 20.45 5.73
CA GLN A 575 -0.74 21.51 4.84
C GLN A 575 -1.15 22.77 5.60
N LEU A 576 -1.95 22.63 6.66
CA LEU A 576 -2.40 23.75 7.49
C LEU A 576 -1.23 24.46 8.21
N CYS A 577 -0.20 23.71 8.61
CA CYS A 577 1.04 24.25 9.14
C CYS A 577 1.80 25.05 8.08
N ASP A 578 1.95 24.53 6.86
CA ASP A 578 2.69 25.18 5.79
C ASP A 578 2.02 26.46 5.28
N ASP A 579 0.68 26.45 5.23
CA ASP A 579 -0.19 27.57 4.87
C ASP A 579 -0.35 28.63 5.99
N ASP A 580 0.31 28.43 7.15
CA ASP A 580 0.23 29.31 8.33
C ASP A 580 -1.20 29.54 8.85
N MET A 581 -2.04 28.49 8.78
CA MET A 581 -3.45 28.56 9.20
C MET A 581 -3.69 28.21 10.68
N LEU A 582 -2.68 27.69 11.38
CA LEU A 582 -2.78 27.20 12.76
C LEU A 582 -2.17 28.18 13.77
N SER A 583 -2.89 28.46 14.86
CA SER A 583 -2.38 29.30 15.95
C SER A 583 -1.24 28.62 16.73
N ASN A 584 -0.48 29.42 17.50
CA ASN A 584 0.61 28.93 18.35
C ASN A 584 0.17 27.89 19.39
N ASP A 585 -1.10 27.89 19.81
CA ASP A 585 -1.63 26.89 20.76
C ASP A 585 -1.63 25.48 20.15
N TYR A 586 -1.84 25.38 18.83
CA TYR A 586 -1.77 24.13 18.10
C TYR A 586 -0.35 23.62 17.95
N TYR A 587 0.65 24.50 17.82
CA TYR A 587 2.07 24.12 17.73
C TYR A 587 2.47 23.16 18.86
N LEU A 588 2.22 23.55 20.12
CA LEU A 588 2.65 22.76 21.28
C LEU A 588 1.96 21.41 21.35
N ARG A 589 0.68 21.34 20.96
CA ARG A 589 -0.09 20.10 20.92
C ARG A 589 0.45 19.16 19.84
N ILE A 590 0.75 19.71 18.66
CA ILE A 590 1.29 18.97 17.52
C ILE A 590 2.69 18.45 17.80
N ASP A 591 3.61 19.31 18.23
CA ASP A 591 4.98 18.91 18.59
C ASP A 591 4.99 17.81 19.67
N SER A 592 4.14 17.97 20.70
CA SER A 592 4.00 16.98 21.78
C SER A 592 3.58 15.60 21.26
N PHE A 593 2.52 15.53 20.43
CA PHE A 593 2.08 14.23 19.93
C PHE A 593 3.04 13.66 18.88
N LEU A 594 3.70 14.48 18.05
CA LEU A 594 4.67 13.98 17.06
C LEU A 594 5.87 13.33 17.75
N ARG A 595 6.39 13.94 18.81
CA ARG A 595 7.47 13.33 19.61
C ARG A 595 7.06 12.02 20.27
N LYS A 596 5.79 11.89 20.64
CA LYS A 596 5.23 10.63 21.17
C LYS A 596 5.04 9.60 20.07
N LEU A 597 4.58 10.02 18.89
CA LEU A 597 4.29 9.16 17.75
C LEU A 597 5.58 8.60 17.13
N ASN A 598 6.58 9.46 16.94
CA ASN A 598 7.87 9.11 16.37
C ASN A 598 8.99 10.02 16.91
N PRO A 599 9.66 9.63 18.02
CA PRO A 599 10.73 10.43 18.60
C PRO A 599 11.98 10.52 17.70
N HIS A 600 12.08 9.68 16.68
CA HIS A 600 13.20 9.63 15.73
C HIS A 600 12.92 10.36 14.41
N ASN A 601 11.79 11.09 14.31
CA ASN A 601 11.49 11.88 13.13
C ASN A 601 12.58 12.95 12.90
N PRO A 602 13.32 12.89 11.78
CA PRO A 602 14.49 13.75 11.55
C PRO A 602 14.11 15.21 11.26
N PHE A 603 12.83 15.49 11.02
CA PHE A 603 12.32 16.83 10.74
C PHE A 603 11.69 17.50 11.97
N LEU A 604 11.71 16.85 13.14
CA LEU A 604 11.27 17.48 14.37
C LEU A 604 12.16 18.68 14.73
N PRO A 605 11.59 19.85 15.07
CA PRO A 605 12.36 20.96 15.61
C PRO A 605 13.17 20.53 16.84
N LYS A 606 14.37 21.09 17.03
CA LYS A 606 15.14 20.87 18.26
C LYS A 606 14.37 21.38 19.48
N LYS A 607 14.49 20.69 20.62
CA LYS A 607 13.81 21.12 21.85
C LYS A 607 14.29 22.51 22.26
N ILE A 608 13.34 23.41 22.46
CA ILE A 608 13.57 24.77 22.96
C ILE A 608 14.08 24.63 24.40
N GLY A 609 15.40 24.65 24.57
CA GLY A 609 16.07 24.49 25.88
C GLY A 609 17.38 23.72 25.86
N GLU A 610 17.68 22.93 24.81
CA GLU A 610 18.95 22.16 24.74
C GLU A 610 20.15 23.01 24.30
N HIS A 611 19.91 24.20 23.74
CA HIS A 611 20.93 25.24 23.57
C HIS A 611 20.64 26.38 24.54
N GLY A 612 21.15 26.22 25.77
CA GLY A 612 21.06 27.23 26.82
C GLY A 612 21.50 28.61 26.30
N ASN A 613 20.74 29.65 26.68
CA ASN A 613 20.89 31.06 26.30
C ASN A 613 20.14 31.52 25.03
N ALA A 614 19.00 30.91 24.68
CA ALA A 614 17.93 31.74 24.13
C ALA A 614 17.44 32.65 25.27
N ASN A 615 18.00 33.86 25.37
CA ASN A 615 17.37 34.95 26.10
C ASN A 615 15.98 35.15 25.49
N ILE A 616 14.98 34.42 26.02
CA ILE A 616 13.56 34.75 25.90
C ILE A 616 13.37 35.98 26.79
N SER A 617 14.02 37.07 26.44
CA SER A 617 13.87 38.36 27.08
C SER A 617 12.59 38.96 26.54
N ASN A 618 11.45 38.61 27.16
CA ASN A 618 10.16 39.31 27.09
C ASN A 618 9.60 39.69 25.70
N GLY A 619 10.13 39.12 24.61
CA GLY A 619 9.65 39.28 23.25
C GLY A 619 8.95 38.01 22.82
N GLU A 620 7.74 38.14 22.30
CA GLU A 620 6.91 37.11 21.67
C GLU A 620 7.75 36.18 20.78
N GLY A 621 8.20 35.05 21.33
CA GLY A 621 8.77 33.98 20.53
C GLY A 621 7.63 33.31 19.78
N THR A 622 7.36 33.77 18.56
CA THR A 622 6.34 33.17 17.70
C THR A 622 6.78 31.76 17.32
N PHE A 623 6.06 30.75 17.81
CA PHE A 623 6.26 29.37 17.38
C PHE A 623 5.75 29.23 15.95
N GLU A 624 6.65 29.06 14.99
CA GLU A 624 6.24 28.91 13.59
C GLU A 624 5.69 27.49 13.37
N CYS A 625 4.36 27.33 13.34
CA CYS A 625 3.65 26.10 12.95
C CYS A 625 4.20 25.51 11.64
N LYS A 626 4.60 26.37 10.71
CA LYS A 626 5.27 26.00 9.46
C LYS A 626 6.46 25.04 9.64
N LYS A 627 7.22 25.16 10.75
CA LYS A 627 8.35 24.26 11.04
C LYS A 627 7.94 22.81 11.34
N LEU A 628 6.67 22.56 11.66
CA LEU A 628 6.14 21.22 11.91
C LEU A 628 5.62 20.51 10.64
N ALA A 629 5.43 21.23 9.53
CA ALA A 629 4.86 20.68 8.30
C ALA A 629 5.64 19.46 7.78
N LYS A 630 6.98 19.59 7.65
CA LYS A 630 7.85 18.48 7.23
C LYS A 630 7.79 17.27 8.16
N ALA A 631 7.70 17.49 9.48
CA ALA A 631 7.59 16.40 10.45
C ALA A 631 6.27 15.63 10.28
N LEU A 632 5.15 16.35 10.12
CA LEU A 632 3.83 15.77 9.86
C LEU A 632 3.81 14.98 8.54
N TRP A 633 4.32 15.57 7.46
CA TRP A 633 4.41 14.90 6.17
C TRP A 633 5.34 13.70 6.20
N TYR A 634 6.45 13.74 6.95
CA TYR A 634 7.33 12.58 7.10
C TYR A 634 6.60 11.39 7.73
N ASP A 635 5.93 11.59 8.86
CA ASP A 635 5.21 10.50 9.53
C ASP A 635 4.07 9.95 8.66
N ALA A 636 3.33 10.82 7.95
CA ALA A 636 2.33 10.40 6.97
C ALA A 636 2.94 9.64 5.78
N SER A 637 4.09 10.09 5.27
CA SER A 637 4.80 9.48 4.14
C SER A 637 5.28 8.07 4.45
N MET A 638 5.82 7.87 5.65
CA MET A 638 6.27 6.57 6.15
C MET A 638 5.11 5.62 6.39
N ARG A 639 3.87 6.12 6.53
CA ARG A 639 2.63 5.33 6.59
C ARG A 639 2.01 5.06 5.21
N GLY A 640 2.67 5.50 4.14
CA GLY A 640 2.21 5.29 2.77
C GLY A 640 1.35 6.40 2.18
N ASN A 641 1.28 7.58 2.80
CA ASN A 641 0.53 8.69 2.20
C ASN A 641 1.30 9.34 1.05
N ARG A 642 0.85 9.09 -0.19
CA ARG A 642 1.46 9.62 -1.41
C ARG A 642 1.45 11.15 -1.53
N ILE A 643 0.43 11.83 -1.00
CA ILE A 643 0.36 13.30 -1.03
C ILE A 643 1.46 13.87 -0.14
N SER A 644 1.59 13.36 1.08
CA SER A 644 2.68 13.77 1.97
C SER A 644 4.06 13.44 1.46
N GLN A 645 4.23 12.33 0.71
CA GLN A 645 5.51 12.01 0.08
C GLN A 645 5.91 13.10 -0.91
N VAL A 646 4.97 13.52 -1.76
CA VAL A 646 5.18 14.59 -2.74
C VAL A 646 5.40 15.93 -2.05
N SER A 647 4.56 16.32 -1.09
CA SER A 647 4.71 17.58 -0.35
C SER A 647 6.06 17.68 0.37
N LEU A 648 6.50 16.61 1.03
CA LEU A 648 7.81 16.58 1.68
C LEU A 648 8.95 16.64 0.66
N ALA A 649 8.83 15.93 -0.46
CA ALA A 649 9.84 15.96 -1.51
C ALA A 649 9.96 17.34 -2.17
N ASP A 650 8.84 17.99 -2.46
CA ASP A 650 8.79 19.35 -3.02
C ASP A 650 9.44 20.36 -2.06
N GLU A 651 9.16 20.28 -0.76
CA GLU A 651 9.78 21.16 0.24
C GLU A 651 11.30 20.90 0.35
N LEU A 652 11.74 19.64 0.34
CA LEU A 652 13.17 19.30 0.31
C LEU A 652 13.86 19.85 -0.95
N MET A 653 13.18 19.80 -2.09
CA MET A 653 13.68 20.39 -3.34
C MET A 653 13.72 21.92 -3.27
N LEU A 654 12.72 22.56 -2.68
CA LEU A 654 12.71 24.00 -2.46
C LEU A 654 13.88 24.42 -1.58
N GLU A 655 14.12 23.71 -0.47
CA GLU A 655 15.27 23.95 0.40
C GLU A 655 16.59 23.73 -0.34
N TYR A 656 16.72 22.66 -1.13
CA TYR A 656 17.93 22.42 -1.94
C TYR A 656 18.22 23.55 -2.94
N MET A 657 17.18 24.11 -3.55
CA MET A 657 17.29 25.19 -4.55
C MET A 657 17.51 26.57 -3.93
N THR A 658 17.03 26.79 -2.70
CA THR A 658 17.14 28.07 -1.98
C THR A 658 18.32 28.12 -1.01
N ALA A 659 18.85 26.97 -0.59
CA ALA A 659 20.14 26.86 0.07
C ALA A 659 21.19 27.47 -0.85
N ALA A 660 21.50 28.74 -0.60
CA ALA A 660 22.51 29.49 -1.31
C ALA A 660 23.83 28.70 -1.31
N SER A 661 24.80 29.13 -2.14
CA SER A 661 26.17 28.60 -2.17
C SER A 661 26.96 28.72 -0.86
N SER A 662 26.28 28.85 0.28
CA SER A 662 26.79 28.59 1.61
C SER A 662 27.68 27.35 1.58
N ASP A 663 28.79 27.42 2.32
CA ASP A 663 29.78 26.35 2.50
C ASP A 663 29.19 25.08 3.18
N ASP A 664 27.85 24.92 3.18
CA ASP A 664 27.17 23.73 3.64
C ASP A 664 27.77 22.51 2.96
N ALA A 665 28.09 21.51 3.77
CA ALA A 665 28.84 20.34 3.34
C ALA A 665 28.15 19.70 2.11
N PRO A 666 28.89 19.44 1.01
CA PRO A 666 28.35 18.84 -0.22
C PRO A 666 27.49 17.59 0.01
N TYR A 667 27.77 16.86 1.10
CA TYR A 667 27.05 15.65 1.51
C TYR A 667 25.57 15.92 1.86
N CYS A 668 25.26 17.03 2.56
CA CYS A 668 23.88 17.36 2.92
C CYS A 668 23.01 17.62 1.68
N ARG A 669 23.60 18.25 0.65
CA ARG A 669 22.89 18.55 -0.60
C ARG A 669 22.56 17.31 -1.40
N VAL A 670 23.50 16.36 -1.51
CA VAL A 670 23.25 15.07 -2.17
C VAL A 670 22.19 14.28 -1.40
N ASP A 671 22.24 14.33 -0.08
CA ASP A 671 21.27 13.63 0.77
C ASP A 671 19.84 14.15 0.59
N MET A 672 19.64 15.46 0.45
CA MET A 672 18.33 16.05 0.14
C MET A 672 17.78 15.58 -1.21
N LEU A 673 18.63 15.53 -2.25
CA LEU A 673 18.25 14.98 -3.56
C LEU A 673 17.86 13.50 -3.46
N LEU A 674 18.58 12.71 -2.67
CA LEU A 674 18.25 11.30 -2.41
C LEU A 674 16.94 11.13 -1.64
N MET A 675 16.68 11.97 -0.63
CA MET A 675 15.40 11.95 0.08
C MET A 675 14.24 12.29 -0.87
N ALA A 676 14.37 13.37 -1.64
CA ALA A 676 13.34 13.81 -2.57
C ALA A 676 13.09 12.76 -3.68
N SER A 677 14.15 12.20 -4.29
CA SER A 677 14.00 11.16 -5.32
C SER A 677 13.36 9.90 -4.76
N THR A 678 13.75 9.46 -3.56
CA THR A 678 13.13 8.32 -2.87
C THR A 678 11.65 8.56 -2.60
N LEU A 679 11.28 9.75 -2.10
CA LEU A 679 9.88 10.10 -1.80
C LEU A 679 9.01 10.20 -3.05
N PHE A 680 9.50 10.86 -4.12
CA PHE A 680 8.78 10.87 -5.40
C PHE A 680 8.63 9.46 -5.97
N LYS A 681 9.66 8.62 -5.88
CA LYS A 681 9.59 7.23 -6.35
C LYS A 681 8.60 6.39 -5.53
N LEU A 682 8.55 6.57 -4.20
CA LEU A 682 7.52 5.97 -3.35
C LEU A 682 6.11 6.39 -3.76
N ALA A 683 5.89 7.65 -4.12
CA ALA A 683 4.58 8.13 -4.57
C ALA A 683 4.22 7.57 -5.96
N LEU A 684 5.18 7.56 -6.89
CA LEU A 684 5.02 7.01 -8.23
C LEU A 684 4.68 5.51 -8.17
N ASN A 685 5.39 4.74 -7.36
CA ASN A 685 5.18 3.30 -7.19
C ASN A 685 3.79 2.96 -6.64
N GLN A 686 3.11 3.93 -6.01
CA GLN A 686 1.73 3.80 -5.55
C GLN A 686 0.67 4.28 -6.55
N GLY A 687 1.11 4.66 -7.77
CA GLY A 687 0.27 5.12 -8.87
C GLY A 687 0.07 6.63 -8.95
N TYR A 688 0.85 7.45 -8.22
CA TYR A 688 0.76 8.91 -8.31
C TYR A 688 1.55 9.44 -9.51
N ARG A 689 0.93 9.42 -10.70
CA ARG A 689 1.61 9.70 -11.98
C ARG A 689 2.28 11.08 -12.06
N SER A 690 1.75 12.10 -11.39
CA SER A 690 2.37 13.43 -11.38
C SER A 690 3.75 13.46 -10.72
N ALA A 691 4.11 12.45 -9.90
CA ALA A 691 5.47 12.30 -9.38
C ALA A 691 6.49 11.97 -10.48
N GLU A 692 6.07 11.43 -11.63
CA GLU A 692 6.95 11.15 -12.77
C GLU A 692 7.57 12.43 -13.33
N ASP A 693 6.77 13.49 -13.50
CA ASP A 693 7.27 14.79 -13.96
C ASP A 693 8.21 15.43 -12.93
N SER A 694 7.95 15.25 -11.63
CA SER A 694 8.88 15.67 -10.57
C SER A 694 10.20 14.91 -10.61
N LEU A 695 10.19 13.60 -10.85
CA LEU A 695 11.40 12.79 -11.01
C LEU A 695 12.21 13.21 -12.25
N ARG A 696 11.55 13.49 -13.38
CA ARG A 696 12.21 14.03 -14.59
C ARG A 696 12.90 15.36 -14.31
N ARG A 697 12.21 16.29 -13.64
CA ARG A 697 12.80 17.58 -13.23
C ARG A 697 13.98 17.39 -12.25
N LEU A 698 13.88 16.43 -11.34
CA LEU A 698 14.97 16.11 -10.42
C LEU A 698 16.18 15.53 -11.18
N MET A 699 15.97 14.69 -12.19
CA MET A 699 17.03 14.22 -13.10
C MET A 699 17.75 15.38 -13.80
N ASP A 700 17.02 16.42 -14.24
CA ASP A 700 17.62 17.62 -14.84
C ASP A 700 18.44 18.45 -13.83
N VAL A 701 18.00 18.49 -12.57
CA VAL A 701 18.75 19.14 -11.48
C VAL A 701 20.04 18.37 -11.19
N GLU A 702 19.95 17.04 -11.07
CA GLU A 702 21.11 16.18 -10.80
C GLU A 702 22.11 16.20 -11.96
N SER A 703 21.63 16.14 -13.20
CA SER A 703 22.48 16.24 -14.40
C SER A 703 23.29 17.54 -14.42
N ARG A 704 22.68 18.68 -14.08
CA ARG A 704 23.40 19.96 -13.96
C ARG A 704 24.43 19.94 -12.83
N ARG A 705 24.11 19.31 -11.70
CA ARG A 705 25.04 19.17 -10.57
C ARG A 705 26.25 18.33 -11.00
N LEU A 706 26.02 17.17 -11.61
CA LEU A 706 27.08 16.26 -12.07
C LEU A 706 27.94 16.86 -13.19
N ALA A 707 27.34 17.55 -14.15
CA ALA A 707 28.08 18.28 -15.18
C ALA A 707 29.00 19.36 -14.58
N SER A 708 28.56 20.05 -13.52
CA SER A 708 29.42 21.03 -12.83
C SER A 708 30.56 20.40 -12.02
N LEU A 709 30.46 19.10 -11.70
CA LEU A 709 31.54 18.29 -11.13
C LEU A 709 32.45 17.65 -12.19
N GLY A 710 32.17 17.88 -13.49
CA GLY A 710 32.98 17.36 -14.60
C GLY A 710 32.59 15.95 -15.05
N VAL A 711 31.46 15.42 -14.61
CA VAL A 711 30.93 14.12 -15.09
C VAL A 711 30.32 14.31 -16.47
N GLU A 712 30.73 13.48 -17.43
CA GLU A 712 30.16 13.46 -18.79
C GLU A 712 28.74 12.85 -18.78
N ILE A 713 27.81 13.42 -19.55
CA ILE A 713 26.41 12.99 -19.57
C ILE A 713 25.97 12.67 -21.02
N PRO A 714 25.52 11.44 -21.33
CA PRO A 714 25.52 10.25 -20.48
C PRO A 714 26.89 9.55 -20.43
N SER A 715 27.27 9.01 -19.28
CA SER A 715 28.45 8.13 -19.08
C SER A 715 28.10 7.00 -18.10
N ASP A 716 28.92 5.94 -18.03
CA ASP A 716 28.75 4.89 -17.02
C ASP A 716 28.82 5.48 -15.60
N GLU A 717 29.74 6.42 -15.38
CA GLU A 717 29.87 7.15 -14.11
C GLU A 717 28.57 7.90 -13.76
N PHE A 718 27.89 8.52 -14.73
CA PHE A 718 26.58 9.15 -14.52
C PHE A 718 25.52 8.15 -14.02
N PHE A 719 25.47 6.95 -14.63
CA PHE A 719 24.52 5.90 -14.23
C PHE A 719 24.87 5.23 -12.90
N ASP A 720 26.11 5.39 -12.41
CA ASP A 720 26.53 4.90 -11.10
C ASP A 720 26.14 5.84 -9.95
N TYR A 721 25.69 7.07 -10.22
CA TYR A 721 25.30 7.98 -9.16
C TYR A 721 24.02 7.53 -8.43
N PRO A 722 24.03 7.50 -7.08
CA PRO A 722 22.89 7.02 -6.28
C PRO A 722 21.55 7.70 -6.57
N VAL A 723 21.57 9.01 -6.86
CA VAL A 723 20.35 9.77 -7.20
C VAL A 723 19.79 9.29 -8.54
N VAL A 724 20.65 9.17 -9.56
CA VAL A 724 20.29 8.67 -10.90
C VAL A 724 19.74 7.25 -10.79
N GLN A 725 20.44 6.35 -10.09
CA GLN A 725 19.98 4.98 -9.87
C GLN A 725 18.61 4.91 -9.16
N THR A 726 18.36 5.79 -8.19
CA THR A 726 17.07 5.82 -7.47
C THR A 726 15.93 6.31 -8.37
N ILE A 727 16.18 7.25 -9.28
CA ILE A 727 15.18 7.73 -10.25
C ILE A 727 14.87 6.66 -11.31
N LEU A 728 15.89 5.90 -11.72
CA LEU A 728 15.78 4.89 -12.79
C LEU A 728 15.32 3.50 -12.32
N THR A 729 15.52 3.18 -11.04
CA THR A 729 14.73 2.13 -10.36
C THR A 729 13.27 2.51 -10.51
#